data_AF-A0AAU7CMV7-F1
#
_entry.id   AF-A0AAU7CMV7-F1
#
_cell.length_a   1.000
_cell.length_b   1.000
_cell.length_c   1.000
_cell.angle_alpha   90.00
_cell.angle_beta   90.00
_cell.angle_gamma   90.00
#
_symmetry.space_group_name_H-M   'P 1'
#
loop_
_entity.id
_entity.type
_entity.pdbx_description
1 polymer ?
#
loop_
_entity_poly.entity_id
_entity_poly.type
_entity_poly.pdbx_seq_one_letter_code
_entity_poly.pdbx_strand_id
1 'polypeptide(L)'
;MHKKTFLKPVIKGSEFCSTCHKVSLPYALNHYKDFLRGQNHYDTFLLSGVSGHGARSFYYPPVAKSRCVDCHMNLQPSRDFGARDFDGKGGREIHNHLFLGANTGLAAIRGNLETAAAQAKFLQDQKVRIDLFALREGGGIDGRLLGPLRPDLPSLKPGQPYLVEVVVRTLGLGHPLSQGTADSNEIWVELIAKAGDRVIGRSGAIDDNGEVDPYAHFINVFMLDRHGKRIDRRNPQDIFVPLYNKQVPPGAGQVVHFGLTVPDKMDGPLTLEAKVNYRKFDRTYMDFIFGKGKGPALPTVVMAADSVQLPVNGKAPGTIEASPIKEVWQRWNDYGIGLLLEGGDKGGQKGELKQAEPIFRKVAELGRIDGWVNLARLYLKEGRIGEARDAIEKAATQPQPPAPWVIHWLTGQINERNGRLDEAIASYEAILGTTVPERGFDFSLDYEVVNALGGASYARARLEPVASEERLTYLRKSIAAYRRTLAIDTENVAAHYGLGLAYADPSWNVAPANLPKAEQESEKPASEITDEILAKTERTAQASISARSRAAHALGLAESIAQLVKRPRPEFGSRLDPLFEVIQQLGPVWERETDPSARFALSSALKGAHKTMHQLLKPDETAEGLAVAIARQNSTAADQNAQSIVIHSLHRVEVPRLDPGNLTDQKPSASPIRTKP
;
A
#
# COMPACT_ATOMS: atom_id res chain seq x y z
N MET A 1 24.86 -31.96 -11.55
CA MET A 1 25.05 -31.04 -12.71
C MET A 1 23.74 -30.35 -13.10
N HIS A 2 22.70 -31.07 -13.53
CA HIS A 2 21.41 -30.51 -13.99
C HIS A 2 20.80 -29.44 -13.05
N LYS A 3 20.64 -29.73 -11.74
CA LYS A 3 20.15 -28.76 -10.75
C LYS A 3 21.00 -27.49 -10.64
N LYS A 4 22.34 -27.60 -10.74
CA LYS A 4 23.25 -26.44 -10.67
C LYS A 4 23.17 -25.59 -11.94
N THR A 5 22.90 -26.21 -13.09
CA THR A 5 22.77 -25.53 -14.38
C THR A 5 21.44 -24.78 -14.52
N PHE A 6 20.32 -25.44 -14.20
CA PHE A 6 18.97 -24.91 -14.47
C PHE A 6 18.29 -24.22 -13.27
N LEU A 7 18.64 -24.58 -12.02
CA LEU A 7 18.04 -23.98 -10.83
C LEU A 7 18.96 -22.88 -10.26
N LYS A 8 19.06 -21.76 -11.00
CA LYS A 8 19.81 -20.57 -10.56
C LYS A 8 19.25 -20.07 -9.21
N PRO A 9 20.09 -19.46 -8.34
CA PRO A 9 19.65 -19.01 -7.02
C PRO A 9 18.39 -18.14 -7.04
N VAL A 10 18.28 -17.21 -8.00
CA VAL A 10 17.15 -16.28 -8.13
C VAL A 10 15.80 -16.99 -8.25
N ILE A 11 15.74 -18.17 -8.88
CA ILE A 11 14.49 -18.93 -9.10
C ILE A 11 13.84 -19.36 -7.76
N LYS A 12 14.62 -19.42 -6.68
CA LYS A 12 14.11 -19.78 -5.35
C LYS A 12 13.67 -18.58 -4.51
N GLY A 13 14.00 -17.36 -4.96
CA GLY A 13 13.71 -16.11 -4.26
C GLY A 13 12.44 -15.44 -4.75
N SER A 14 11.97 -14.46 -4.00
CA SER A 14 10.81 -13.64 -4.37
C SER A 14 11.11 -12.70 -5.54
N GLU A 15 12.39 -12.41 -5.78
CA GLU A 15 12.91 -11.63 -6.90
C GLU A 15 12.60 -12.27 -8.25
N PHE A 16 12.48 -13.60 -8.32
CA PHE A 16 12.02 -14.24 -9.56
C PHE A 16 10.56 -13.86 -9.87
N CYS A 17 9.71 -13.79 -8.84
CA CYS A 17 8.32 -13.39 -9.00
C CYS A 17 8.20 -11.89 -9.34
N SER A 18 9.14 -11.06 -8.85
CA SER A 18 9.11 -9.61 -9.10
C SER A 18 9.32 -9.24 -10.57
N THR A 19 9.94 -10.10 -11.37
CA THR A 19 10.08 -9.90 -12.83
C THR A 19 8.74 -9.67 -13.55
N CYS A 20 7.64 -10.23 -13.03
CA CYS A 20 6.29 -10.05 -13.55
C CYS A 20 5.35 -9.31 -12.57
N HIS A 21 5.68 -9.31 -11.28
CA HIS A 21 4.84 -8.74 -10.22
C HIS A 21 5.35 -7.41 -9.63
N LYS A 22 6.44 -6.86 -10.17
CA LYS A 22 6.91 -5.49 -9.95
C LYS A 22 7.24 -4.86 -11.31
N VAL A 23 6.25 -4.24 -11.93
CA VAL A 23 6.32 -3.75 -13.31
C VAL A 23 6.16 -2.23 -13.38
N SER A 24 6.57 -1.66 -14.50
CA SER A 24 6.34 -0.26 -14.85
C SER A 24 5.79 -0.15 -16.27
N LEU A 25 5.12 0.96 -16.54
CA LEU A 25 4.61 1.32 -17.86
C LEU A 25 5.59 2.34 -18.47
N PRO A 26 6.28 2.00 -19.58
CA PRO A 26 7.20 2.91 -20.23
C PRO A 26 6.44 3.97 -21.04
N TYR A 27 7.12 5.08 -21.34
CA TYR A 27 6.57 6.15 -22.19
C TYR A 27 6.11 5.62 -23.56
N ALA A 28 6.83 4.67 -24.15
CA ALA A 28 6.49 4.04 -25.43
C ALA A 28 5.12 3.34 -25.42
N LEU A 29 4.61 2.97 -24.23
CA LEU A 29 3.30 2.33 -24.07
C LEU A 29 2.20 3.33 -23.73
N ASN A 30 2.42 4.25 -22.78
CA ASN A 30 1.35 5.10 -22.24
C ASN A 30 1.39 6.58 -22.69
N HIS A 31 2.46 6.97 -23.40
CA HIS A 31 2.72 8.34 -23.84
C HIS A 31 2.49 9.40 -22.74
N TYR A 32 2.88 9.09 -21.50
CA TYR A 32 2.72 9.98 -20.36
C TYR A 32 4.05 10.32 -19.67
N LYS A 33 4.61 9.38 -18.92
CA LYS A 33 5.86 9.53 -18.16
C LYS A 33 6.90 8.53 -18.65
N ASP A 34 8.17 8.87 -18.48
CA ASP A 34 9.29 7.94 -18.70
C ASP A 34 9.19 6.70 -17.78
N PHE A 35 8.63 6.91 -16.58
CA PHE A 35 8.27 5.87 -15.65
C PHE A 35 6.90 6.14 -15.05
N LEU A 36 6.00 5.18 -15.21
CA LEU A 36 4.79 5.08 -14.39
C LEU A 36 4.76 3.72 -13.72
N ARG A 37 4.60 3.68 -12.40
CA ARG A 37 4.52 2.42 -11.69
C ARG A 37 3.24 1.67 -12.08
N GLY A 38 3.39 0.42 -12.52
CA GLY A 38 2.27 -0.52 -12.67
C GLY A 38 2.05 -1.34 -11.39
N GLN A 39 1.94 -2.66 -11.51
CA GLN A 39 1.81 -3.53 -10.35
C GLN A 39 3.10 -3.55 -9.52
N ASN A 40 2.99 -3.53 -8.19
CA ASN A 40 4.13 -3.66 -7.28
C ASN A 40 3.81 -4.51 -6.04
N HIS A 41 3.92 -5.82 -6.22
CA HIS A 41 3.64 -6.80 -5.16
C HIS A 41 4.84 -6.99 -4.27
N TYR A 42 6.00 -7.06 -4.91
CA TYR A 42 7.25 -7.39 -4.27
C TYR A 42 7.59 -6.43 -3.15
N ASP A 43 7.54 -5.11 -3.38
CA ASP A 43 7.94 -4.15 -2.36
C ASP A 43 6.98 -4.14 -1.17
N THR A 44 5.68 -4.16 -1.43
CA THR A 44 4.67 -4.22 -0.36
C THR A 44 4.74 -5.52 0.44
N PHE A 45 5.13 -6.62 -0.21
CA PHE A 45 5.41 -7.89 0.44
C PHE A 45 6.67 -7.82 1.30
N LEU A 46 7.77 -7.34 0.72
CA LEU A 46 9.04 -7.16 1.41
C LEU A 46 8.84 -6.33 2.69
N LEU A 47 8.15 -5.20 2.59
CA LEU A 47 7.89 -4.31 3.73
C LEU A 47 6.78 -4.78 4.70
N SER A 48 6.19 -5.95 4.48
CA SER A 48 5.19 -6.51 5.40
C SER A 48 5.84 -7.22 6.59
N GLY A 49 5.11 -7.34 7.69
CA GLY A 49 5.51 -8.18 8.82
C GLY A 49 5.40 -9.67 8.51
N VAL A 50 4.67 -10.03 7.44
CA VAL A 50 4.52 -11.41 6.99
C VAL A 50 5.78 -11.94 6.33
N SER A 51 6.48 -11.11 5.53
CA SER A 51 7.76 -11.50 4.92
C SER A 51 8.87 -11.73 5.96
N GLY A 52 8.73 -11.12 7.15
CA GLY A 52 9.75 -11.09 8.18
C GLY A 52 10.78 -9.96 8.01
N HIS A 53 10.59 -9.07 7.03
CA HIS A 53 11.51 -7.96 6.77
C HIS A 53 10.96 -6.59 7.18
N GLY A 54 9.64 -6.40 7.27
CA GLY A 54 9.05 -5.09 7.62
C GLY A 54 8.92 -4.86 9.13
N ALA A 55 9.63 -3.87 9.69
CA ALA A 55 9.67 -3.56 11.12
C ALA A 55 8.49 -2.69 11.61
N ARG A 56 7.55 -2.32 10.73
CA ARG A 56 6.53 -1.29 10.99
C ARG A 56 5.10 -1.81 10.99
N SER A 57 4.89 -3.12 10.96
CA SER A 57 3.56 -3.74 10.87
C SER A 57 2.76 -3.64 12.16
N PHE A 58 1.43 -3.70 12.04
CA PHE A 58 0.51 -3.78 13.18
C PHE A 58 0.50 -5.17 13.82
N TYR A 59 0.69 -6.21 13.01
CA TYR A 59 0.72 -7.60 13.45
C TYR A 59 1.89 -8.33 12.78
N TYR A 60 2.41 -9.34 13.49
CA TYR A 60 3.47 -10.22 13.01
C TYR A 60 3.02 -11.68 13.16
N PRO A 61 3.22 -12.55 12.16
CA PRO A 61 2.95 -13.97 12.31
C PRO A 61 3.95 -14.57 13.32
N PRO A 62 3.62 -15.71 13.95
CA PRO A 62 4.58 -16.43 14.77
C PRO A 62 5.88 -16.76 14.01
N VAL A 63 5.75 -17.16 12.75
CA VAL A 63 6.86 -17.43 11.82
C VAL A 63 6.60 -16.72 10.49
N ALA A 64 7.62 -16.07 9.94
CA ALA A 64 7.57 -15.42 8.65
C ALA A 64 7.24 -16.38 7.49
N LYS A 65 6.65 -15.81 6.44
CA LYS A 65 6.53 -16.37 5.11
C LYS A 65 7.37 -15.51 4.18
N SER A 66 8.68 -15.72 4.18
CA SER A 66 9.66 -14.85 3.51
C SER A 66 9.66 -14.98 1.98
N ARG A 67 8.95 -15.96 1.40
CA ARG A 67 8.89 -16.15 -0.05
C ARG A 67 7.47 -16.24 -0.58
N CYS A 68 7.23 -15.68 -1.77
CA CYS A 68 5.94 -15.77 -2.45
C CYS A 68 5.46 -17.23 -2.61
N VAL A 69 6.41 -18.15 -2.86
CA VAL A 69 6.14 -19.59 -3.04
C VAL A 69 5.64 -20.27 -1.77
N ASP A 70 5.90 -19.71 -0.58
CA ASP A 70 5.43 -20.29 0.69
C ASP A 70 3.90 -20.18 0.86
N CYS A 71 3.27 -19.28 0.09
CA CYS A 71 1.81 -19.09 0.07
C CYS A 71 1.18 -19.52 -1.28
N HIS A 72 1.81 -19.17 -2.41
CA HIS A 72 1.22 -19.39 -3.74
C HIS A 72 1.53 -20.76 -4.35
N MET A 73 2.54 -21.47 -3.84
CA MET A 73 2.91 -22.83 -4.27
C MET A 73 2.84 -23.78 -3.09
N ASN A 74 1.66 -23.88 -2.48
CA ASN A 74 1.41 -24.71 -1.31
C ASN A 74 1.85 -26.16 -1.54
N LEU A 75 2.28 -26.83 -0.48
CA LEU A 75 2.74 -28.22 -0.58
C LEU A 75 1.55 -29.15 -0.82
N GLN A 76 1.77 -30.17 -1.65
CA GLN A 76 0.80 -31.23 -1.93
C GLN A 76 1.49 -32.59 -1.86
N PRO A 77 0.88 -33.59 -1.19
CA PRO A 77 1.37 -34.96 -1.18
C PRO A 77 1.60 -35.50 -2.61
N SER A 78 2.77 -36.10 -2.84
CA SER A 78 3.14 -36.67 -4.13
C SER A 78 4.11 -37.84 -3.98
N ARG A 79 4.03 -38.78 -4.93
CA ARG A 79 4.97 -39.90 -5.08
C ARG A 79 5.99 -39.67 -6.20
N ASP A 80 6.00 -38.48 -6.80
CA ASP A 80 6.92 -38.14 -7.89
C ASP A 80 8.38 -38.22 -7.43
N PHE A 81 9.28 -38.46 -8.39
CA PHE A 81 10.72 -38.53 -8.13
C PHE A 81 11.27 -37.28 -7.42
N GLY A 82 10.70 -36.10 -7.72
CA GLY A 82 11.07 -34.83 -7.12
C GLY A 82 10.52 -34.57 -5.72
N ALA A 83 9.61 -35.42 -5.23
CA ALA A 83 8.93 -35.21 -3.96
C ALA A 83 9.86 -35.38 -2.76
N ARG A 84 9.70 -34.51 -1.76
CA ARG A 84 10.56 -34.44 -0.56
C ARG A 84 9.72 -34.26 0.69
N ASP A 85 10.31 -34.61 1.82
CA ASP A 85 9.79 -34.22 3.12
C ASP A 85 10.25 -32.79 3.41
N PHE A 86 9.32 -31.83 3.30
CA PHE A 86 9.61 -30.40 3.46
C PHE A 86 9.50 -29.93 4.92
N ASP A 87 8.72 -30.62 5.76
CA ASP A 87 8.49 -30.25 7.15
C ASP A 87 9.18 -31.20 8.16
N GLY A 88 9.79 -32.28 7.68
CA GLY A 88 10.52 -33.25 8.48
C GLY A 88 9.62 -34.18 9.29
N LYS A 89 8.30 -34.18 9.03
CA LYS A 89 7.32 -34.95 9.82
C LYS A 89 6.95 -36.30 9.19
N GLY A 90 7.60 -36.68 8.09
CA GLY A 90 7.29 -37.91 7.37
C GLY A 90 6.15 -37.70 6.38
N GLY A 91 6.44 -37.93 5.10
CA GLY A 91 5.54 -37.64 3.99
C GLY A 91 6.35 -37.04 2.85
N ARG A 92 5.96 -37.32 1.60
CA ARG A 92 6.61 -36.74 0.42
C ARG A 92 5.64 -35.81 -0.26
N GLU A 93 6.09 -34.60 -0.51
CA GLU A 93 5.31 -33.53 -1.10
C GLU A 93 6.06 -32.86 -2.25
N ILE A 94 5.34 -32.14 -3.08
CA ILE A 94 5.85 -31.22 -4.09
C ILE A 94 5.20 -29.85 -3.90
N HIS A 95 5.83 -28.81 -4.46
CA HIS A 95 5.17 -27.51 -4.59
C HIS A 95 4.08 -27.56 -5.65
N ASN A 96 2.88 -27.10 -5.30
CA ASN A 96 1.76 -26.99 -6.21
C ASN A 96 2.01 -25.90 -7.27
N HIS A 97 1.96 -26.27 -8.55
CA HIS A 97 2.15 -25.36 -9.69
C HIS A 97 0.83 -24.83 -10.25
N LEU A 98 -0.29 -24.99 -9.54
CA LEU A 98 -1.56 -24.31 -9.85
C LEU A 98 -1.48 -22.80 -9.59
N PHE A 99 -0.52 -22.34 -8.78
CA PHE A 99 -0.34 -20.95 -8.38
C PHE A 99 -1.65 -20.36 -7.84
N LEU A 100 -2.08 -20.83 -6.66
CA LEU A 100 -3.32 -20.38 -6.05
C LEU A 100 -3.31 -18.87 -5.84
N GLY A 101 -4.41 -18.21 -6.15
CA GLY A 101 -4.59 -16.77 -6.18
C GLY A 101 -6.07 -16.44 -6.25
N ALA A 102 -6.45 -15.50 -7.10
CA ALA A 102 -7.83 -15.00 -7.16
C ALA A 102 -8.54 -15.28 -8.50
N ASN A 103 -7.95 -16.04 -9.43
CA ASN A 103 -8.49 -16.14 -10.78
C ASN A 103 -9.59 -17.22 -10.93
N THR A 104 -10.76 -16.96 -10.35
CA THR A 104 -11.95 -17.80 -10.54
C THR A 104 -12.59 -17.62 -11.93
N GLY A 105 -12.44 -16.43 -12.52
CA GLY A 105 -13.10 -16.05 -13.77
C GLY A 105 -12.59 -16.79 -15.01
N LEU A 106 -11.28 -16.83 -15.26
CA LEU A 106 -10.74 -17.52 -16.45
C LEU A 106 -10.99 -19.03 -16.40
N ALA A 107 -10.89 -19.63 -15.20
CA ALA A 107 -11.19 -21.04 -15.02
C ALA A 107 -12.66 -21.35 -15.34
N ALA A 108 -13.59 -20.51 -14.85
CA ALA A 108 -15.02 -20.64 -15.15
C ALA A 108 -15.33 -20.44 -16.64
N ILE A 109 -14.75 -19.42 -17.29
CA ILE A 109 -14.92 -19.17 -18.74
C ILE A 109 -14.46 -20.39 -19.57
N ARG A 110 -13.40 -21.08 -19.13
CA ARG A 110 -12.89 -22.29 -19.79
C ARG A 110 -13.63 -23.58 -19.40
N GLY A 111 -14.66 -23.51 -18.56
CA GLY A 111 -15.38 -24.68 -18.05
C GLY A 111 -14.60 -25.53 -17.05
N ASN A 112 -13.46 -25.05 -16.53
CA ASN A 112 -12.66 -25.76 -15.53
C ASN A 112 -13.14 -25.42 -14.11
N LEU A 113 -14.24 -26.05 -13.71
CA LEU A 113 -14.89 -25.80 -12.42
C LEU A 113 -14.06 -26.25 -11.22
N GLU A 114 -13.23 -27.29 -11.38
CA GLU A 114 -12.32 -27.75 -10.32
C GLU A 114 -11.29 -26.68 -9.96
N THR A 115 -10.65 -26.08 -10.98
CA THR A 115 -9.71 -24.97 -10.76
C THR A 115 -10.43 -23.76 -10.17
N ALA A 116 -11.63 -23.43 -10.66
CA ALA A 116 -12.42 -22.33 -10.10
C ALA A 116 -12.75 -22.55 -8.62
N ALA A 117 -13.11 -23.78 -8.23
CA ALA A 117 -13.39 -24.17 -6.86
C ALA A 117 -12.13 -24.12 -5.98
N ALA A 118 -10.97 -24.58 -6.48
CA ALA A 118 -9.71 -24.49 -5.76
C ALA A 118 -9.30 -23.02 -5.48
N GLN A 119 -9.49 -22.14 -6.47
CA GLN A 119 -9.23 -20.69 -6.32
C GLN A 119 -10.24 -20.04 -5.35
N ALA A 120 -11.52 -20.40 -5.43
CA ALA A 120 -12.54 -19.92 -4.49
C ALA A 120 -12.25 -20.35 -3.04
N LYS A 121 -11.87 -21.62 -2.83
CA LYS A 121 -11.46 -22.15 -1.53
C LYS A 121 -10.24 -21.40 -1.00
N PHE A 122 -9.26 -21.08 -1.85
CA PHE A 122 -8.12 -20.27 -1.45
C PHE A 122 -8.56 -18.86 -0.99
N LEU A 123 -9.48 -18.20 -1.69
CA LEU A 123 -10.00 -16.89 -1.29
C LEU A 123 -10.75 -16.92 0.05
N GLN A 124 -11.43 -18.02 0.36
CA GLN A 124 -12.18 -18.25 1.61
C GLN A 124 -11.28 -18.65 2.79
N ASP A 125 -10.07 -19.13 2.50
CA ASP A 125 -9.14 -19.63 3.51
C ASP A 125 -8.37 -18.50 4.21
N GLN A 126 -9.04 -17.86 5.18
CA GLN A 126 -8.46 -16.88 6.11
C GLN A 126 -7.67 -15.76 5.43
N LYS A 127 -8.12 -15.31 4.25
CA LYS A 127 -7.54 -14.13 3.58
C LYS A 127 -8.08 -12.86 4.21
N VAL A 128 -9.40 -12.81 4.40
CA VAL A 128 -10.09 -11.71 5.05
C VAL A 128 -10.99 -12.19 6.16
N ARG A 129 -11.33 -11.27 7.03
CA ARG A 129 -12.40 -11.37 8.02
C ARG A 129 -13.24 -10.10 7.97
N ILE A 130 -14.52 -10.21 8.29
CA ILE A 130 -15.43 -9.08 8.45
C ILE A 130 -16.04 -9.13 9.85
N ASP A 131 -16.24 -7.96 10.48
CA ASP A 131 -16.84 -7.81 11.80
C ASP A 131 -17.87 -6.69 11.80
N LEU A 132 -19.10 -7.01 12.17
CA LEU A 132 -20.12 -6.05 12.60
C LEU A 132 -19.72 -5.55 13.99
N PHE A 133 -18.88 -4.52 14.01
CA PHE A 133 -18.16 -4.11 15.21
C PHE A 133 -19.03 -3.29 16.16
N ALA A 134 -19.60 -2.18 15.68
CA ALA A 134 -20.33 -1.23 16.52
C ALA A 134 -21.44 -0.51 15.75
N LEU A 135 -22.23 0.28 16.49
CA LEU A 135 -23.10 1.31 15.93
C LEU A 135 -22.66 2.70 16.43
N ARG A 136 -23.03 3.76 15.72
CA ARG A 136 -23.05 5.13 16.24
C ARG A 136 -24.43 5.74 16.14
N GLU A 137 -24.85 6.40 17.20
CA GLU A 137 -26.11 7.15 17.20
C GLU A 137 -26.06 8.36 16.24
N GLY A 138 -27.18 8.71 15.61
CA GLY A 138 -27.29 9.90 14.78
C GLY A 138 -26.82 9.73 13.33
N GLY A 139 -26.30 8.56 12.95
CA GLY A 139 -25.91 8.27 11.57
C GLY A 139 -24.62 8.94 11.11
N GLY A 140 -23.80 9.48 12.02
CA GLY A 140 -22.53 10.13 11.71
C GLY A 140 -21.37 9.63 12.58
N ILE A 141 -20.15 9.88 12.12
CA ILE A 141 -18.89 9.43 12.77
C ILE A 141 -18.64 10.07 14.14
N ASP A 142 -19.23 11.24 14.42
CA ASP A 142 -19.17 11.91 15.71
C ASP A 142 -20.24 11.40 16.71
N GLY A 143 -21.12 10.49 16.24
CA GLY A 143 -22.13 9.87 17.06
C GLY A 143 -21.54 9.04 18.20
N ARG A 144 -22.31 8.93 19.30
CA ARG A 144 -21.94 8.09 20.45
C ARG A 144 -21.80 6.63 20.01
N LEU A 145 -20.63 6.05 20.28
CA LEU A 145 -20.31 4.66 19.95
C LEU A 145 -21.07 3.69 20.86
N LEU A 146 -21.76 2.74 20.24
CA LEU A 146 -22.45 1.61 20.87
C LEU A 146 -21.74 0.34 20.42
N GLY A 147 -20.70 -0.08 21.15
CA GLY A 147 -19.97 -1.28 20.77
C GLY A 147 -18.90 -1.72 21.77
N PRO A 148 -18.34 -2.93 21.56
CA PRO A 148 -18.63 -3.82 20.43
C PRO A 148 -20.04 -4.44 20.55
N LEU A 149 -20.69 -4.75 19.43
CA LEU A 149 -22.07 -5.31 19.42
C LEU A 149 -22.21 -6.68 20.10
N ARG A 150 -21.09 -7.34 20.38
CA ARG A 150 -21.05 -8.63 21.08
C ARG A 150 -19.96 -8.56 22.14
N PRO A 151 -20.19 -9.04 23.38
CA PRO A 151 -21.33 -9.88 23.77
C PRO A 151 -22.64 -9.13 24.06
N ASP A 152 -22.60 -7.80 24.23
CA ASP A 152 -23.78 -7.01 24.62
C ASP A 152 -24.40 -6.29 23.42
N LEU A 153 -25.67 -6.60 23.12
CA LEU A 153 -26.40 -6.01 22.01
C LEU A 153 -27.11 -4.71 22.42
N PRO A 154 -26.79 -3.56 21.81
CA PRO A 154 -27.56 -2.34 22.03
C PRO A 154 -28.97 -2.46 21.42
N SER A 155 -29.97 -1.92 22.12
CA SER A 155 -31.34 -1.85 21.61
C SER A 155 -31.54 -0.61 20.73
N LEU A 156 -32.02 -0.84 19.51
CA LEU A 156 -32.28 0.20 18.53
C LEU A 156 -33.58 0.94 18.85
N LYS A 157 -33.61 2.24 18.53
CA LYS A 157 -34.81 3.07 18.62
C LYS A 157 -35.46 3.19 17.23
N PRO A 158 -36.76 2.89 17.08
CA PRO A 158 -37.49 3.16 15.84
C PRO A 158 -37.37 4.62 15.39
N GLY A 159 -37.32 4.84 14.09
CA GLY A 159 -37.21 6.17 13.46
C GLY A 159 -35.84 6.84 13.59
N GLN A 160 -34.89 6.25 14.33
CA GLN A 160 -33.58 6.87 14.56
C GLN A 160 -32.54 6.44 13.51
N PRO A 161 -31.67 7.37 13.07
CA PRO A 161 -30.53 7.05 12.24
C PRO A 161 -29.37 6.49 13.09
N TYR A 162 -28.69 5.51 12.53
CA TYR A 162 -27.49 4.89 13.06
C TYR A 162 -26.43 4.76 11.96
N LEU A 163 -25.16 4.82 12.36
CA LEU A 163 -24.04 4.41 11.54
C LEU A 163 -23.65 2.99 11.94
N VAL A 164 -23.63 2.06 11.00
CA VAL A 164 -23.12 0.70 11.23
C VAL A 164 -21.63 0.69 10.90
N GLU A 165 -20.81 0.35 11.89
CA GLU A 165 -19.35 0.31 11.81
C GLU A 165 -18.90 -1.11 11.50
N VAL A 166 -18.49 -1.34 10.25
CA VAL A 166 -18.08 -2.66 9.77
C VAL A 166 -16.57 -2.68 9.57
N VAL A 167 -15.87 -3.67 10.11
CA VAL A 167 -14.42 -3.79 9.99
C VAL A 167 -14.07 -4.94 9.06
N VAL A 168 -13.35 -4.66 7.97
CA VAL A 168 -12.72 -5.67 7.12
C VAL A 168 -11.24 -5.76 7.49
N ARG A 169 -10.75 -6.97 7.79
CA ARG A 169 -9.35 -7.20 8.14
C ARG A 169 -8.67 -8.22 7.24
N THR A 170 -7.46 -7.91 6.80
CA THR A 170 -6.56 -8.89 6.17
C THR A 170 -5.82 -9.73 7.22
N LEU A 171 -5.67 -11.02 6.96
CA LEU A 171 -5.04 -11.96 7.90
C LEU A 171 -3.84 -12.68 7.26
N GLY A 172 -4.09 -13.56 6.30
CA GLY A 172 -3.07 -14.40 5.66
C GLY A 172 -2.43 -13.81 4.40
N LEU A 173 -2.41 -12.48 4.24
CA LEU A 173 -1.81 -11.81 3.07
C LEU A 173 -0.52 -11.11 3.44
N GLY A 174 0.54 -11.35 2.66
CA GLY A 174 1.80 -10.60 2.77
C GLY A 174 1.83 -9.32 1.94
N HIS A 175 0.87 -9.10 1.05
CA HIS A 175 0.72 -7.89 0.24
C HIS A 175 -0.72 -7.35 0.37
N PRO A 176 -1.02 -6.13 -0.10
CA PRO A 176 -2.37 -5.57 0.01
C PRO A 176 -3.43 -6.42 -0.67
N LEU A 177 -4.67 -6.33 -0.17
CA LEU A 177 -5.86 -6.85 -0.80
C LEU A 177 -6.64 -5.72 -1.51
N SER A 178 -7.02 -5.84 -2.78
CA SER A 178 -6.53 -6.84 -3.73
C SER A 178 -5.17 -6.46 -4.27
N GLN A 179 -4.56 -7.35 -5.05
CA GLN A 179 -3.41 -7.00 -5.86
C GLN A 179 -3.48 -7.67 -7.22
N GLY A 180 -2.48 -7.40 -8.05
CA GLY A 180 -2.39 -7.80 -9.44
C GLY A 180 -3.18 -6.80 -10.25
N THR A 181 -4.26 -7.29 -10.82
CA THR A 181 -5.16 -6.49 -11.64
C THR A 181 -6.24 -5.89 -10.74
N ALA A 182 -5.82 -5.04 -9.80
CA ALA A 182 -6.66 -4.41 -8.79
C ALA A 182 -7.71 -3.46 -9.41
N ASP A 183 -7.50 -3.06 -10.67
CA ASP A 183 -8.43 -2.32 -11.52
C ASP A 183 -9.59 -3.18 -12.05
N SER A 184 -9.38 -4.50 -12.21
CA SER A 184 -10.37 -5.40 -12.79
C SER A 184 -11.02 -6.36 -11.80
N ASN A 185 -10.37 -6.63 -10.67
CA ASN A 185 -10.99 -7.42 -9.61
C ASN A 185 -12.13 -6.58 -9.03
N GLU A 186 -13.32 -7.16 -8.97
CA GLU A 186 -14.48 -6.52 -8.36
C GLU A 186 -14.66 -7.11 -6.96
N ILE A 187 -14.25 -6.35 -5.96
CA ILE A 187 -14.35 -6.73 -4.55
C ILE A 187 -15.13 -5.66 -3.84
N TRP A 188 -16.19 -6.05 -3.16
CA TRP A 188 -17.05 -5.09 -2.48
C TRP A 188 -17.55 -5.63 -1.14
N VAL A 189 -17.84 -4.70 -0.25
CA VAL A 189 -18.52 -4.98 1.01
C VAL A 189 -20.01 -4.76 0.80
N GLU A 190 -20.78 -5.82 1.03
CA GLU A 190 -22.24 -5.80 1.04
C GLU A 190 -22.73 -5.75 2.48
N LEU A 191 -23.71 -4.88 2.75
CA LEU A 191 -24.46 -4.88 4.02
C LEU A 191 -25.95 -4.93 3.71
N ILE A 192 -26.65 -5.87 4.37
CA ILE A 192 -28.09 -6.06 4.25
C ILE A 192 -28.72 -5.90 5.63
N ALA A 193 -29.74 -5.06 5.74
CA ALA A 193 -30.57 -4.92 6.92
C ALA A 193 -31.94 -5.57 6.67
N LYS A 194 -32.39 -6.45 7.58
CA LYS A 194 -33.65 -7.20 7.47
C LYS A 194 -34.51 -7.07 8.72
N ALA A 195 -35.83 -7.06 8.51
CA ALA A 195 -36.86 -7.21 9.54
C ALA A 195 -37.59 -8.54 9.30
N GLY A 196 -37.24 -9.59 10.05
CA GLY A 196 -37.57 -10.96 9.66
C GLY A 196 -36.87 -11.30 8.33
N ASP A 197 -37.63 -11.84 7.37
CA ASP A 197 -37.10 -12.14 6.01
C ASP A 197 -37.13 -10.93 5.07
N ARG A 198 -37.80 -9.84 5.45
CA ARG A 198 -37.95 -8.65 4.62
C ARG A 198 -36.68 -7.80 4.67
N VAL A 199 -36.05 -7.59 3.51
CA VAL A 199 -34.96 -6.62 3.36
C VAL A 199 -35.53 -5.20 3.49
N ILE A 200 -34.95 -4.41 4.40
CA ILE A 200 -35.35 -3.02 4.66
C ILE A 200 -34.27 -2.01 4.28
N GLY A 201 -33.06 -2.48 3.98
CA GLY A 201 -31.95 -1.65 3.49
C GLY A 201 -30.83 -2.54 2.95
N ARG A 202 -30.14 -2.09 1.91
CA ARG A 202 -29.07 -2.85 1.26
C ARG A 202 -28.09 -1.92 0.55
N SER A 203 -26.81 -2.19 0.69
CA SER A 203 -25.72 -1.61 -0.11
C SER A 203 -24.89 -2.73 -0.72
N GLY A 204 -24.46 -2.58 -1.98
CA GLY A 204 -23.67 -3.60 -2.67
C GLY A 204 -24.49 -4.74 -3.29
N ALA A 205 -25.76 -4.47 -3.61
CA ALA A 205 -26.58 -5.40 -4.40
C ALA A 205 -26.03 -5.54 -5.82
N ILE A 206 -26.22 -6.71 -6.41
CA ILE A 206 -26.05 -6.92 -7.85
C ILE A 206 -27.42 -6.73 -8.51
N ASP A 207 -27.47 -5.95 -9.58
CA ASP A 207 -28.69 -5.73 -10.36
C ASP A 207 -29.00 -6.85 -11.36
N ASP A 208 -30.13 -6.73 -12.06
CA ASP A 208 -30.56 -7.69 -13.07
C ASP A 208 -29.61 -7.74 -14.28
N ASN A 209 -28.82 -6.68 -14.50
CA ASN A 209 -27.76 -6.64 -15.51
C ASN A 209 -26.46 -7.29 -15.02
N GLY A 210 -26.37 -7.68 -13.74
CA GLY A 210 -25.18 -8.24 -13.14
C GLY A 210 -24.17 -7.18 -12.69
N GLU A 211 -24.53 -5.90 -12.66
CA GLU A 211 -23.69 -4.79 -12.17
C GLU A 211 -23.81 -4.66 -10.64
N VAL A 212 -22.70 -4.46 -9.95
CA VAL A 212 -22.72 -4.15 -8.51
C VAL A 212 -23.09 -2.68 -8.34
N ASP A 213 -23.89 -2.36 -7.30
CA ASP A 213 -24.21 -0.98 -6.91
C ASP A 213 -22.94 -0.09 -6.93
N PRO A 214 -22.86 0.90 -7.82
CA PRO A 214 -21.66 1.71 -7.99
C PRO A 214 -21.34 2.57 -6.76
N TYR A 215 -22.28 2.72 -5.82
CA TYR A 215 -22.11 3.45 -4.57
C TYR A 215 -21.71 2.53 -3.39
N ALA A 216 -21.54 1.24 -3.63
CA ALA A 216 -21.04 0.30 -2.64
C ALA A 216 -19.57 0.60 -2.27
N HIS A 217 -19.13 0.02 -1.16
CA HIS A 217 -17.73 0.08 -0.78
C HIS A 217 -16.92 -0.94 -1.58
N PHE A 218 -16.12 -0.47 -2.53
CA PHE A 218 -15.19 -1.32 -3.29
C PHE A 218 -13.79 -1.32 -2.69
N ILE A 219 -13.20 -2.51 -2.56
CA ILE A 219 -11.79 -2.72 -2.16
C ILE A 219 -10.95 -2.84 -3.45
N ASN A 220 -10.63 -1.70 -4.05
CA ASN A 220 -9.94 -1.64 -5.35
C ASN A 220 -9.05 -0.40 -5.51
N VAL A 221 -8.41 -0.30 -6.68
CA VAL A 221 -7.83 0.95 -7.16
C VAL A 221 -8.71 1.46 -8.29
N PHE A 222 -9.29 2.64 -8.13
CA PHE A 222 -10.07 3.27 -9.20
C PHE A 222 -9.12 4.04 -10.10
N MET A 223 -8.62 3.37 -11.14
CA MET A 223 -7.68 3.95 -12.09
C MET A 223 -8.36 4.84 -13.12
N LEU A 224 -7.76 5.99 -13.42
CA LEU A 224 -8.23 6.94 -14.42
C LEU A 224 -7.32 6.98 -15.64
N ASP A 225 -7.93 7.31 -16.79
CA ASP A 225 -7.23 7.81 -17.97
C ASP A 225 -7.01 9.33 -17.89
N ARG A 226 -6.33 9.89 -18.91
CA ARG A 226 -6.06 11.33 -19.04
C ARG A 226 -7.30 12.23 -19.16
N HIS A 227 -8.47 11.64 -19.38
CA HIS A 227 -9.75 12.31 -19.50
C HIS A 227 -10.65 12.09 -18.27
N GLY A 228 -10.10 11.53 -17.18
CA GLY A 228 -10.84 11.27 -15.95
C GLY A 228 -11.87 10.14 -16.08
N LYS A 229 -11.74 9.24 -17.07
CA LYS A 229 -12.59 8.05 -17.18
C LYS A 229 -11.93 6.87 -16.49
N ARG A 230 -12.74 5.98 -15.91
CA ARG A 230 -12.25 4.74 -15.30
C ARG A 230 -11.59 3.85 -16.35
N ILE A 231 -10.44 3.26 -16.01
CA ILE A 231 -9.86 2.14 -16.74
C ILE A 231 -10.71 0.90 -16.47
N ASP A 232 -11.48 0.45 -17.46
CA ASP A 232 -12.47 -0.62 -17.33
C ASP A 232 -12.28 -1.76 -18.35
N ARG A 233 -11.27 -1.67 -19.23
CA ARG A 233 -11.03 -2.58 -20.36
C ARG A 233 -9.69 -3.28 -20.35
N ARG A 234 -8.96 -3.23 -19.22
CA ARG A 234 -7.60 -3.78 -19.12
C ARG A 234 -6.66 -3.16 -20.16
N ASN A 235 -6.75 -1.85 -20.31
CA ASN A 235 -6.02 -1.01 -21.24
C ASN A 235 -4.88 -0.26 -20.52
N PRO A 236 -3.74 -0.90 -20.22
CA PRO A 236 -2.63 -0.29 -19.48
C PRO A 236 -2.01 0.92 -20.20
N GLN A 237 -2.14 1.00 -21.53
CA GLN A 237 -1.69 2.16 -22.31
C GLN A 237 -2.41 3.46 -21.94
N ASP A 238 -3.61 3.38 -21.36
CA ASP A 238 -4.39 4.56 -20.99
C ASP A 238 -4.25 4.90 -19.49
N ILE A 239 -3.61 4.03 -18.68
CA ILE A 239 -3.43 4.27 -17.25
C ILE A 239 -2.68 5.57 -17.03
N PHE A 240 -3.28 6.45 -16.23
CA PHE A 240 -2.76 7.79 -15.95
C PHE A 240 -2.51 7.99 -14.45
N VAL A 241 -3.58 8.06 -13.63
CA VAL A 241 -3.52 8.36 -12.19
C VAL A 241 -4.68 7.72 -11.42
N PRO A 242 -4.54 7.41 -10.12
CA PRO A 242 -5.65 6.92 -9.30
C PRO A 242 -6.61 8.04 -8.92
N LEU A 243 -7.91 7.75 -8.95
CA LEU A 243 -8.90 8.55 -8.22
C LEU A 243 -8.80 8.29 -6.71
N TYR A 244 -8.72 7.01 -6.34
CA TYR A 244 -8.49 6.56 -4.97
C TYR A 244 -7.87 5.17 -4.96
N ASN A 245 -7.28 4.79 -3.83
CA ASN A 245 -6.80 3.44 -3.55
C ASN A 245 -7.39 2.97 -2.22
N LYS A 246 -8.30 1.99 -2.28
CA LYS A 246 -8.95 1.37 -1.12
C LYS A 246 -8.43 -0.04 -0.83
N GLN A 247 -7.26 -0.39 -1.36
CA GLN A 247 -6.63 -1.67 -1.01
C GLN A 247 -6.30 -1.71 0.48
N VAL A 248 -6.52 -2.87 1.11
CA VAL A 248 -6.25 -3.07 2.54
C VAL A 248 -4.85 -3.67 2.72
N PRO A 249 -3.92 -3.01 3.44
CA PRO A 249 -2.56 -3.52 3.66
C PRO A 249 -2.50 -4.85 4.43
N PRO A 250 -1.35 -5.55 4.42
CA PRO A 250 -1.12 -6.75 5.22
C PRO A 250 -1.37 -6.58 6.72
N GLY A 251 -2.22 -7.43 7.30
CA GLY A 251 -2.58 -7.43 8.72
C GLY A 251 -3.44 -6.24 9.17
N ALA A 252 -3.78 -5.30 8.27
CA ALA A 252 -4.51 -4.08 8.62
C ALA A 252 -6.03 -4.30 8.63
N GLY A 253 -6.72 -3.46 9.42
CA GLY A 253 -8.16 -3.27 9.35
C GLY A 253 -8.52 -2.09 8.44
N GLN A 254 -9.71 -2.12 7.84
CA GLN A 254 -10.38 -1.03 7.15
C GLN A 254 -11.79 -0.92 7.72
N VAL A 255 -12.22 0.30 8.07
CA VAL A 255 -13.59 0.56 8.53
C VAL A 255 -14.45 0.93 7.32
N VAL A 256 -15.68 0.42 7.29
CA VAL A 256 -16.71 0.76 6.31
C VAL A 256 -17.94 1.25 7.06
N HIS A 257 -18.33 2.48 6.76
CA HIS A 257 -19.45 3.17 7.39
C HIS A 257 -20.72 2.97 6.58
N PHE A 258 -21.77 2.40 7.19
CA PHE A 258 -23.08 2.28 6.54
C PHE A 258 -24.16 3.07 7.26
N GLY A 259 -24.88 3.93 6.53
CA GLY A 259 -26.00 4.69 7.06
C GLY A 259 -27.27 3.84 7.11
N LEU A 260 -27.85 3.69 8.29
CA LEU A 260 -29.09 2.94 8.53
C LEU A 260 -30.09 3.81 9.30
N THR A 261 -31.25 4.09 8.69
CA THR A 261 -32.43 4.56 9.42
C THR A 261 -33.30 3.38 9.81
N VAL A 262 -33.57 3.21 11.11
CA VAL A 262 -34.46 2.16 11.61
C VAL A 262 -35.92 2.57 11.28
N PRO A 263 -36.74 1.70 10.67
CA PRO A 263 -38.14 2.03 10.38
C PRO A 263 -38.93 2.38 11.65
N ASP A 264 -39.93 3.26 11.51
CA ASP A 264 -40.83 3.62 12.62
C ASP A 264 -41.63 2.42 13.13
N LYS A 265 -42.01 1.52 12.22
CA LYS A 265 -42.77 0.30 12.52
C LYS A 265 -41.86 -0.92 12.39
N MET A 266 -41.54 -1.50 13.53
CA MET A 266 -40.78 -2.74 13.65
C MET A 266 -41.56 -3.73 14.52
N ASP A 267 -41.71 -4.95 14.04
CA ASP A 267 -42.46 -6.01 14.75
C ASP A 267 -41.56 -7.07 15.37
N GLY A 268 -40.25 -6.98 15.15
CA GLY A 268 -39.25 -7.89 15.67
C GLY A 268 -37.85 -7.27 15.63
N PRO A 269 -36.81 -8.07 15.91
CA PRO A 269 -35.44 -7.60 15.87
C PRO A 269 -34.99 -7.26 14.44
N LEU A 270 -33.91 -6.48 14.35
CA LEU A 270 -33.25 -6.14 13.10
C LEU A 270 -32.05 -7.06 12.87
N THR A 271 -32.00 -7.77 11.75
CA THR A 271 -30.81 -8.54 11.36
C THR A 271 -29.92 -7.72 10.43
N LEU A 272 -28.62 -7.64 10.72
CA LEU A 272 -27.59 -7.10 9.83
C LEU A 272 -26.73 -8.24 9.32
N GLU A 273 -26.54 -8.34 8.01
CA GLU A 273 -25.67 -9.31 7.34
C GLU A 273 -24.61 -8.58 6.53
N ALA A 274 -23.33 -8.76 6.89
CA ALA A 274 -22.20 -8.16 6.19
C ALA A 274 -21.40 -9.23 5.45
N LYS A 275 -20.97 -8.93 4.21
CA LYS A 275 -20.18 -9.84 3.37
C LYS A 275 -19.06 -9.11 2.65
N VAL A 276 -17.90 -9.76 2.50
CA VAL A 276 -16.88 -9.37 1.52
C VAL A 276 -17.02 -10.29 0.32
N ASN A 277 -17.42 -9.74 -0.81
CA ASN A 277 -17.64 -10.48 -2.05
C ASN A 277 -16.47 -10.27 -3.02
N TYR A 278 -16.17 -11.29 -3.82
CA TYR A 278 -15.15 -11.27 -4.86
C TYR A 278 -15.73 -11.76 -6.19
N ARG A 279 -15.52 -10.99 -7.26
CA ARG A 279 -15.72 -11.41 -8.65
C ARG A 279 -14.51 -11.01 -9.47
N LYS A 280 -14.02 -11.92 -10.32
CA LYS A 280 -12.73 -11.72 -11.02
C LYS A 280 -12.75 -10.56 -12.01
N PHE A 281 -13.86 -10.39 -12.70
CA PHE A 281 -14.08 -9.35 -13.69
C PHE A 281 -15.44 -8.71 -13.46
N ASP A 282 -15.49 -7.37 -13.56
CA ASP A 282 -16.77 -6.66 -13.52
C ASP A 282 -17.60 -6.89 -14.78
N ARG A 283 -18.86 -6.45 -14.71
CA ARG A 283 -19.80 -6.64 -15.81
C ARG A 283 -19.41 -5.88 -17.07
N THR A 284 -18.90 -4.65 -16.93
CA THR A 284 -18.45 -3.80 -18.03
C THR A 284 -17.38 -4.51 -18.88
N TYR A 285 -16.39 -5.11 -18.24
CA TYR A 285 -15.33 -5.85 -18.94
C TYR A 285 -15.87 -7.10 -19.65
N MET A 286 -16.79 -7.83 -19.01
CA MET A 286 -17.40 -9.02 -19.61
C MET A 286 -18.27 -8.68 -20.82
N ASP A 287 -19.02 -7.58 -20.76
CA ASP A 287 -19.83 -7.09 -21.88
C ASP A 287 -18.96 -6.56 -23.03
N PHE A 288 -17.78 -6.01 -22.75
CA PHE A 288 -16.80 -5.65 -23.77
C PHE A 288 -16.27 -6.87 -24.53
N ILE A 289 -15.95 -7.97 -23.83
CA ILE A 289 -15.38 -9.17 -24.45
C ILE A 289 -16.42 -9.97 -25.23
N PHE A 290 -17.58 -10.23 -24.63
CA PHE A 290 -18.57 -11.16 -25.18
C PHE A 290 -19.74 -10.45 -25.89
N GLY A 291 -19.86 -9.14 -25.73
CA GLY A 291 -21.05 -8.38 -26.08
C GLY A 291 -22.06 -8.33 -24.93
N LYS A 292 -22.83 -7.23 -24.86
CA LYS A 292 -23.78 -6.95 -23.77
C LYS A 292 -24.72 -8.12 -23.51
N GLY A 293 -24.66 -8.72 -22.32
CA GLY A 293 -25.56 -9.82 -21.91
C GLY A 293 -25.22 -11.19 -22.47
N LYS A 294 -24.13 -11.34 -23.22
CA LYS A 294 -23.76 -12.59 -23.89
C LYS A 294 -22.66 -13.39 -23.16
N GLY A 295 -21.97 -12.76 -22.21
CA GLY A 295 -20.91 -13.41 -21.43
C GLY A 295 -21.45 -14.42 -20.42
N PRO A 296 -20.63 -15.40 -20.00
CA PRO A 296 -21.01 -16.33 -18.93
C PRO A 296 -21.16 -15.58 -17.59
N ALA A 297 -22.09 -16.05 -16.75
CA ALA A 297 -22.15 -15.62 -15.37
C ALA A 297 -20.88 -16.06 -14.63
N LEU A 298 -20.11 -15.09 -14.13
CA LEU A 298 -18.91 -15.39 -13.37
C LEU A 298 -19.25 -15.76 -11.92
N PRO A 299 -18.48 -16.67 -11.31
CA PRO A 299 -18.68 -17.01 -9.90
C PRO A 299 -18.37 -15.80 -9.01
N THR A 300 -19.32 -15.48 -8.14
CA THR A 300 -19.10 -14.59 -7.00
C THR A 300 -18.73 -15.42 -5.78
N VAL A 301 -17.57 -15.14 -5.18
CA VAL A 301 -17.08 -15.82 -3.98
C VAL A 301 -17.32 -14.92 -2.77
N VAL A 302 -18.08 -15.40 -1.79
CA VAL A 302 -18.14 -14.78 -0.46
C VAL A 302 -16.85 -15.15 0.26
N MET A 303 -15.97 -14.18 0.46
CA MET A 303 -14.66 -14.37 1.11
C MET A 303 -14.80 -14.43 2.64
N ALA A 304 -15.67 -13.59 3.21
CA ALA A 304 -16.00 -13.56 4.62
C ALA A 304 -17.42 -13.04 4.81
N ALA A 305 -18.08 -13.46 5.90
CA ALA A 305 -19.40 -13.00 6.29
C ALA A 305 -19.52 -12.90 7.81
N ASP A 306 -20.40 -12.01 8.27
CA ASP A 306 -20.80 -11.86 9.67
C ASP A 306 -22.28 -11.46 9.73
N SER A 307 -22.96 -11.85 10.81
CA SER A 307 -24.38 -11.55 11.04
C SER A 307 -24.63 -11.21 12.51
N VAL A 308 -25.52 -10.25 12.76
CA VAL A 308 -25.98 -9.92 14.10
C VAL A 308 -27.45 -9.55 14.10
N GLN A 309 -28.18 -9.99 15.12
CA GLN A 309 -29.58 -9.68 15.31
C GLN A 309 -29.73 -8.70 16.49
N LEU A 310 -30.06 -7.45 16.20
CA LEU A 310 -30.16 -6.37 17.17
C LEU A 310 -31.60 -6.23 17.70
N PRO A 311 -31.81 -6.11 19.01
CA PRO A 311 -33.12 -5.80 19.56
C PRO A 311 -33.58 -4.41 19.13
N VAL A 312 -34.90 -4.23 19.05
CA VAL A 312 -35.54 -2.93 18.84
C VAL A 312 -36.41 -2.65 20.07
N ASN A 313 -36.34 -1.43 20.61
CA ASN A 313 -37.02 -1.06 21.85
C ASN A 313 -38.49 -1.50 21.88
N GLY A 314 -38.87 -2.22 22.94
CA GLY A 314 -40.24 -2.69 23.16
C GLY A 314 -40.65 -3.92 22.33
N LYS A 315 -39.71 -4.62 21.68
CA LYS A 315 -39.95 -5.80 20.84
C LYS A 315 -39.11 -7.01 21.30
N ALA A 316 -39.27 -8.15 20.62
CA ALA A 316 -38.59 -9.40 20.95
C ALA A 316 -37.06 -9.22 21.05
N PRO A 317 -36.39 -9.91 22.00
CA PRO A 317 -34.95 -9.79 22.18
C PRO A 317 -34.21 -10.26 20.93
N GLY A 318 -33.08 -9.62 20.62
CA GLY A 318 -32.14 -10.14 19.63
C GLY A 318 -31.46 -11.41 20.14
N THR A 319 -30.97 -12.24 19.23
CA THR A 319 -30.17 -13.43 19.57
C THR A 319 -28.72 -13.04 19.76
N ILE A 320 -28.16 -13.29 20.95
CA ILE A 320 -26.73 -13.08 21.22
C ILE A 320 -25.97 -14.30 20.71
N GLU A 321 -25.45 -14.21 19.51
CA GLU A 321 -24.44 -15.15 19.03
C GLU A 321 -23.04 -14.63 19.36
N ALA A 322 -22.12 -15.54 19.69
CA ALA A 322 -20.73 -15.16 19.93
C ALA A 322 -20.09 -14.65 18.63
N SER A 323 -19.27 -13.60 18.73
CA SER A 323 -18.48 -13.15 17.58
C SER A 323 -17.56 -14.28 17.10
N PRO A 324 -17.37 -14.47 15.78
CA PRO A 324 -16.34 -15.39 15.27
C PRO A 324 -14.92 -14.95 15.70
N ILE A 325 -14.77 -13.71 16.19
CA ILE A 325 -13.54 -13.17 16.75
C ILE A 325 -13.55 -13.35 18.26
N LYS A 326 -12.84 -14.38 18.73
CA LYS A 326 -12.76 -14.73 20.16
C LYS A 326 -12.10 -13.63 21.00
N GLU A 327 -11.02 -13.04 20.47
CA GLU A 327 -10.22 -12.05 21.18
C GLU A 327 -10.85 -10.65 21.10
N VAL A 328 -11.59 -10.25 22.13
CA VAL A 328 -12.30 -8.96 22.17
C VAL A 328 -11.36 -7.77 21.96
N TRP A 329 -10.16 -7.79 22.55
CA TRP A 329 -9.18 -6.70 22.37
C TRP A 329 -8.77 -6.54 20.90
N GLN A 330 -8.77 -7.64 20.14
CA GLN A 330 -8.39 -7.63 18.74
C GLN A 330 -9.46 -6.93 17.90
N ARG A 331 -10.74 -7.09 18.23
CA ARG A 331 -11.84 -6.37 17.56
C ARG A 331 -11.69 -4.85 17.73
N TRP A 332 -11.43 -4.40 18.95
CA TRP A 332 -11.14 -2.98 19.23
C TRP A 332 -9.91 -2.50 18.46
N ASN A 333 -8.82 -3.28 18.46
CA ASN A 333 -7.60 -2.87 17.79
C ASN A 333 -7.77 -2.80 16.26
N ASP A 334 -8.47 -3.75 15.66
CA ASP A 334 -8.76 -3.77 14.22
C ASP A 334 -9.60 -2.57 13.80
N TYR A 335 -10.63 -2.23 14.60
CA TYR A 335 -11.43 -1.03 14.40
C TYR A 335 -10.57 0.24 14.50
N GLY A 336 -9.72 0.35 15.53
CA GLY A 336 -8.83 1.49 15.70
C GLY A 336 -7.81 1.64 14.57
N ILE A 337 -7.25 0.52 14.07
CA ILE A 337 -6.34 0.52 12.92
C ILE A 337 -7.07 1.04 11.68
N GLY A 338 -8.30 0.58 11.42
CA GLY A 338 -9.06 1.07 10.28
C GLY A 338 -9.36 2.58 10.38
N LEU A 339 -9.77 3.07 11.55
CA LEU A 339 -9.95 4.52 11.79
C LEU A 339 -8.65 5.32 11.60
N LEU A 340 -7.50 4.79 12.05
CA LEU A 340 -6.19 5.41 11.88
C LEU A 340 -5.76 5.51 10.41
N LEU A 341 -6.11 4.50 9.61
CA LEU A 341 -5.75 4.39 8.20
C LEU A 341 -6.75 5.05 7.24
N GLU A 342 -7.96 5.37 7.70
CA GLU A 342 -9.01 5.97 6.86
C GLU A 342 -8.55 7.28 6.19
N GLY A 343 -9.10 7.56 5.01
CA GLY A 343 -8.65 8.70 4.20
C GLY A 343 -7.29 8.46 3.54
N GLY A 344 -6.46 9.50 3.45
CA GLY A 344 -5.16 9.43 2.77
C GLY A 344 -4.02 10.04 3.60
N ASP A 345 -2.78 9.80 3.16
CA ASP A 345 -1.59 10.45 3.74
C ASP A 345 -1.38 11.88 3.21
N LYS A 346 -2.13 12.26 2.16
CA LYS A 346 -2.14 13.58 1.51
C LYS A 346 -3.47 14.29 1.75
N GLY A 347 -3.45 15.63 1.81
CA GLY A 347 -4.64 16.45 2.01
C GLY A 347 -4.97 16.76 3.48
N GLY A 348 -6.17 17.30 3.71
CA GLY A 348 -6.61 17.82 5.01
C GLY A 348 -7.07 16.77 6.03
N GLN A 349 -7.36 15.54 5.59
CA GLN A 349 -7.88 14.48 6.46
C GLN A 349 -6.99 13.24 6.39
N LYS A 350 -6.39 12.90 7.53
CA LYS A 350 -5.33 11.88 7.67
C LYS A 350 -5.75 10.75 8.61
N GLY A 351 -6.97 10.25 8.47
CA GLY A 351 -7.60 9.31 9.42
C GLY A 351 -8.67 9.96 10.28
N GLU A 352 -9.49 9.12 10.88
CA GLU A 352 -10.46 9.46 11.92
C GLU A 352 -9.77 9.46 13.30
N LEU A 353 -8.73 10.29 13.43
CA LEU A 353 -7.79 10.23 14.56
C LEU A 353 -8.47 10.53 15.90
N LYS A 354 -9.40 11.48 15.92
CA LYS A 354 -10.23 11.80 17.10
C LYS A 354 -11.05 10.58 17.55
N GLN A 355 -11.60 9.83 16.60
CA GLN A 355 -12.35 8.61 16.89
C GLN A 355 -11.42 7.47 17.31
N ALA A 356 -10.24 7.34 16.70
CA ALA A 356 -9.30 6.25 16.95
C ALA A 356 -8.63 6.33 18.34
N GLU A 357 -8.36 7.53 18.88
CA GLU A 357 -7.70 7.69 20.17
C GLU A 357 -8.39 6.95 21.34
N PRO A 358 -9.70 7.15 21.62
CA PRO A 358 -10.37 6.42 22.69
C PRO A 358 -10.43 4.90 22.45
N ILE A 359 -10.41 4.46 21.19
CA ILE A 359 -10.38 3.03 20.81
C ILE A 359 -9.05 2.40 21.22
N PHE A 360 -7.92 3.04 20.89
CA PHE A 360 -6.62 2.52 21.29
C PHE A 360 -6.37 2.64 22.80
N ARG A 361 -6.93 3.65 23.48
CA ARG A 361 -6.97 3.69 24.95
C ARG A 361 -7.72 2.49 25.50
N LYS A 362 -8.86 2.10 24.91
CA LYS A 362 -9.59 0.90 25.31
C LYS A 362 -8.76 -0.38 25.13
N VAL A 363 -8.01 -0.49 24.04
CA VAL A 363 -7.07 -1.62 23.83
C VAL A 363 -6.00 -1.66 24.94
N ALA A 364 -5.45 -0.51 25.31
CA ALA A 364 -4.48 -0.42 26.39
C ALA A 364 -5.07 -0.77 27.77
N GLU A 365 -6.30 -0.34 28.07
CA GLU A 365 -7.05 -0.70 29.28
C GLU A 365 -7.31 -2.21 29.40
N LEU A 366 -7.44 -2.91 28.26
CA LEU A 366 -7.52 -4.37 28.21
C LEU A 366 -6.16 -5.06 28.44
N GLY A 367 -5.14 -4.32 28.89
CA GLY A 367 -3.81 -4.84 29.18
C GLY A 367 -2.99 -5.18 27.94
N ARG A 368 -3.34 -4.64 26.77
CA ARG A 368 -2.63 -4.92 25.51
C ARG A 368 -1.68 -3.79 25.15
N ILE A 369 -0.40 -4.13 24.97
CA ILE A 369 0.65 -3.21 24.50
C ILE A 369 0.31 -2.55 23.16
N ASP A 370 -0.43 -3.25 22.29
CA ASP A 370 -0.86 -2.77 20.97
C ASP A 370 -1.57 -1.41 21.06
N GLY A 371 -2.34 -1.18 22.13
CA GLY A 371 -3.03 0.09 22.37
C GLY A 371 -2.07 1.26 22.57
N TRP A 372 -1.03 1.08 23.38
CA TRP A 372 0.00 2.11 23.59
C TRP A 372 0.82 2.38 22.34
N VAL A 373 1.22 1.32 21.62
CA VAL A 373 1.97 1.44 20.36
C VAL A 373 1.15 2.18 19.30
N ASN A 374 -0.15 1.88 19.18
CA ASN A 374 -1.02 2.51 18.19
C ASN A 374 -1.41 3.95 18.58
N LEU A 375 -1.51 4.27 19.87
CA LEU A 375 -1.60 5.65 20.34
C LEU A 375 -0.38 6.46 19.92
N ALA A 376 0.84 5.90 20.06
CA ALA A 376 2.04 6.59 19.62
C ALA A 376 2.07 6.85 18.10
N ARG A 377 1.59 5.88 17.28
CA ARG A 377 1.42 6.08 15.83
C ARG A 377 0.46 7.22 15.53
N LEU A 378 -0.69 7.24 16.22
CA LEU A 378 -1.72 8.27 16.08
C LEU A 378 -1.17 9.64 16.44
N TYR A 379 -0.54 9.79 17.62
CA TYR A 379 0.02 11.07 18.07
C TYR A 379 1.15 11.55 17.17
N LEU A 380 2.00 10.66 16.65
CA LEU A 380 2.97 11.03 15.62
C LEU A 380 2.28 11.52 14.33
N LYS A 381 1.17 10.91 13.92
CA LYS A 381 0.41 11.36 12.73
C LYS A 381 -0.21 12.75 12.94
N GLU A 382 -0.65 13.06 14.16
CA GLU A 382 -1.17 14.39 14.55
C GLU A 382 -0.08 15.43 14.85
N GLY A 383 1.18 15.02 15.02
CA GLY A 383 2.28 15.92 15.43
C GLY A 383 2.38 16.15 16.95
N ARG A 384 1.64 15.38 17.75
CA ARG A 384 1.61 15.40 19.22
C ARG A 384 2.79 14.62 19.82
N ILE A 385 4.01 15.15 19.66
CA ILE A 385 5.25 14.42 19.95
C ILE A 385 5.40 14.06 21.44
N GLY A 386 4.95 14.93 22.34
CA GLY A 386 4.98 14.68 23.80
C GLY A 386 4.13 13.47 24.18
N GLU A 387 2.87 13.44 23.75
CA GLU A 387 1.99 12.31 24.03
C GLU A 387 2.43 11.02 23.33
N ALA A 388 3.05 11.12 22.15
CA ALA A 388 3.66 9.97 21.47
C ALA A 388 4.76 9.33 22.33
N ARG A 389 5.64 10.15 22.93
CA ARG A 389 6.68 9.67 23.85
C ARG A 389 6.07 8.99 25.06
N ASP A 390 5.12 9.64 25.73
CA ASP A 390 4.51 9.11 26.95
C ASP A 390 3.79 7.76 26.68
N ALA A 391 3.18 7.60 25.50
CA ALA A 391 2.59 6.34 25.07
C ALA A 391 3.65 5.25 24.83
N ILE A 392 4.77 5.57 24.19
CA ILE A 392 5.87 4.62 23.97
C ILE A 392 6.56 4.21 25.28
N GLU A 393 6.75 5.15 26.21
CA GLU A 393 7.31 4.83 27.53
C GLU A 393 6.43 3.79 28.26
N LYS A 394 5.11 3.97 28.22
CA LYS A 394 4.15 2.98 28.76
C LYS A 394 4.25 1.63 28.04
N ALA A 395 4.39 1.63 26.71
CA ALA A 395 4.59 0.40 25.94
C ALA A 395 5.88 -0.32 26.36
N ALA A 396 6.98 0.42 26.53
CA ALA A 396 8.31 -0.10 26.87
C ALA A 396 8.39 -0.67 28.30
N THR A 397 7.55 -0.19 29.23
CA THR A 397 7.49 -0.75 30.60
C THR A 397 6.82 -2.12 30.72
N GLN A 398 6.16 -2.61 29.66
CA GLN A 398 5.50 -3.91 29.71
C GLN A 398 6.52 -5.06 29.59
N PRO A 399 6.38 -6.16 30.36
CA PRO A 399 7.29 -7.29 30.28
C PRO A 399 7.30 -7.92 28.87
N GLN A 400 8.49 -8.02 28.27
CA GLN A 400 8.74 -8.63 26.95
C GLN A 400 7.75 -8.21 25.84
N PRO A 401 7.91 -7.00 25.27
CA PRO A 401 7.09 -6.61 24.12
C PRO A 401 7.26 -7.62 22.99
N PRO A 402 6.17 -8.10 22.34
CA PRO A 402 6.24 -9.12 21.29
C PRO A 402 6.92 -8.64 19.99
N ALA A 403 7.12 -7.33 19.86
CA ALA A 403 7.73 -6.66 18.70
C ALA A 403 8.53 -5.40 19.14
N PRO A 404 9.67 -5.55 19.84
CA PRO A 404 10.46 -4.42 20.33
C PRO A 404 10.96 -3.49 19.22
N TRP A 405 11.18 -4.01 18.01
CA TRP A 405 11.57 -3.22 16.84
C TRP A 405 10.53 -2.16 16.43
N VAL A 406 9.24 -2.40 16.68
CA VAL A 406 8.20 -1.37 16.45
C VAL A 406 8.36 -0.22 17.44
N ILE A 407 8.71 -0.52 18.69
CA ILE A 407 9.00 0.49 19.71
C ILE A 407 10.24 1.28 19.30
N HIS A 408 11.33 0.62 18.89
CA HIS A 408 12.52 1.31 18.36
C HIS A 408 12.20 2.21 17.16
N TRP A 409 11.35 1.76 16.25
CA TRP A 409 10.93 2.57 15.09
C TRP A 409 10.25 3.87 15.54
N LEU A 410 9.28 3.77 16.44
CA LEU A 410 8.52 4.93 16.93
C LEU A 410 9.41 5.84 17.80
N THR A 411 10.28 5.28 18.64
CA THR A 411 11.29 6.03 19.41
C THR A 411 12.23 6.79 18.49
N GLY A 412 12.72 6.17 17.41
CA GLY A 412 13.56 6.83 16.41
C GLY A 412 12.87 8.04 15.78
N GLN A 413 11.63 7.87 15.34
CA GLN A 413 10.80 8.94 14.77
C GLN A 413 10.54 10.09 15.77
N ILE A 414 10.28 9.76 17.05
CA ILE A 414 10.07 10.75 18.12
C ILE A 414 11.36 11.53 18.38
N ASN A 415 12.50 10.86 18.44
CA ASN A 415 13.80 11.49 18.69
C ASN A 415 14.21 12.39 17.53
N GLU A 416 14.03 11.93 16.30
CA GLU A 416 14.33 12.71 15.09
C GLU A 416 13.56 14.03 15.08
N ARG A 417 12.25 13.99 15.36
CA ARG A 417 11.39 15.19 15.41
C ARG A 417 11.70 16.13 16.57
N ASN A 418 12.35 15.64 17.61
CA ASN A 418 12.85 16.44 18.74
C ASN A 418 14.29 16.94 18.52
N GLY A 419 14.90 16.68 17.35
CA GLY A 419 16.29 17.05 17.07
C GLY A 419 17.33 16.17 17.78
N ARG A 420 16.92 15.09 18.46
CA ARG A 420 17.79 14.08 19.08
C ARG A 420 18.26 13.07 18.03
N LEU A 421 19.10 13.55 17.13
CA LEU A 421 19.45 12.84 15.90
C LEU A 421 20.37 11.64 16.16
N ASP A 422 21.26 11.71 17.15
CA ASP A 422 22.16 10.59 17.48
C ASP A 422 21.36 9.40 18.05
N GLU A 423 20.39 9.66 18.92
CA GLU A 423 19.48 8.64 19.46
C GLU A 423 18.52 8.10 18.40
N ALA A 424 18.10 8.92 17.45
CA ALA A 424 17.29 8.48 16.31
C ALA A 424 18.08 7.52 15.41
N ILE A 425 19.32 7.90 15.06
CA ILE A 425 20.24 7.06 14.28
C ILE A 425 20.47 5.71 14.98
N ALA A 426 20.78 5.72 16.28
CA ALA A 426 20.98 4.50 17.06
C ALA A 426 19.72 3.61 17.07
N SER A 427 18.53 4.20 17.14
CA SER A 427 17.27 3.46 17.08
C SER A 427 17.06 2.77 15.72
N TYR A 428 17.35 3.46 14.62
CA TYR A 428 17.24 2.87 13.28
C TYR A 428 18.29 1.78 13.03
N GLU A 429 19.52 1.95 13.52
CA GLU A 429 20.57 0.93 13.43
C GLU A 429 20.24 -0.32 14.25
N ALA A 430 19.67 -0.15 15.44
CA ALA A 430 19.22 -1.27 16.27
C ALA A 430 18.16 -2.13 15.55
N ILE A 431 17.22 -1.50 14.85
CA ILE A 431 16.22 -2.21 14.03
C ILE A 431 16.91 -2.96 12.90
N LEU A 432 17.75 -2.29 12.13
CA LEU A 432 18.42 -2.87 10.95
C LEU A 432 19.43 -3.98 11.30
N GLY A 433 19.88 -4.05 12.55
CA GLY A 433 20.70 -5.13 13.09
C GLY A 433 19.92 -6.28 13.75
N THR A 434 18.59 -6.17 13.85
CA THR A 434 17.76 -7.18 14.52
C THR A 434 17.46 -8.36 13.58
N THR A 435 17.81 -9.56 14.04
CA THR A 435 17.38 -10.84 13.44
C THR A 435 16.73 -11.71 14.52
N VAL A 436 15.72 -12.49 14.13
CA VAL A 436 15.02 -13.44 15.01
C VAL A 436 14.93 -14.78 14.27
N PRO A 437 16.02 -15.58 14.25
CA PRO A 437 16.14 -16.75 13.38
C PRO A 437 15.02 -17.77 13.56
N GLU A 438 14.57 -18.01 14.78
CA GLU A 438 13.50 -18.96 15.12
C GLU A 438 12.13 -18.53 14.57
N ARG A 439 11.94 -17.24 14.28
CA ARG A 439 10.75 -16.68 13.63
C ARG A 439 10.98 -16.35 12.15
N GLY A 440 12.21 -16.46 11.66
CA GLY A 440 12.59 -16.09 10.30
C GLY A 440 12.57 -14.58 10.04
N PHE A 441 12.79 -13.73 11.05
CA PHE A 441 12.81 -12.28 10.86
C PHE A 441 14.23 -11.74 10.64
N ASP A 442 14.34 -10.81 9.69
CA ASP A 442 15.55 -10.07 9.35
C ASP A 442 15.15 -8.69 8.83
N PHE A 443 15.26 -7.66 9.68
CA PHE A 443 14.84 -6.30 9.35
C PHE A 443 15.89 -5.53 8.55
N SER A 444 17.00 -6.16 8.17
CA SER A 444 18.05 -5.53 7.37
C SER A 444 17.58 -5.10 5.97
N LEU A 445 16.43 -5.59 5.50
CA LEU A 445 15.84 -5.25 4.20
C LEU A 445 14.70 -4.24 4.27
N ASP A 446 14.35 -3.70 5.46
CA ASP A 446 13.33 -2.63 5.58
C ASP A 446 13.90 -1.30 5.07
N TYR A 447 13.76 -1.05 3.77
CA TYR A 447 14.32 0.15 3.15
C TYR A 447 13.68 1.46 3.64
N GLU A 448 12.50 1.42 4.28
CA GLU A 448 11.93 2.62 4.91
C GLU A 448 12.70 2.99 6.17
N VAL A 449 13.17 2.01 6.94
CA VAL A 449 14.07 2.23 8.07
C VAL A 449 15.45 2.66 7.58
N VAL A 450 15.95 2.08 6.48
CA VAL A 450 17.20 2.51 5.85
C VAL A 450 17.11 3.97 5.35
N ASN A 451 15.98 4.36 4.75
CA ASN A 451 15.72 5.74 4.33
C ASN A 451 15.69 6.71 5.52
N ALA A 452 15.05 6.31 6.63
CA ALA A 452 15.03 7.11 7.86
C ALA A 452 16.44 7.28 8.44
N LEU A 453 17.26 6.22 8.45
CA LEU A 453 18.68 6.30 8.82
C LEU A 453 19.45 7.27 7.93
N GLY A 454 19.23 7.23 6.61
CA GLY A 454 19.86 8.14 5.65
C GLY A 454 19.47 9.60 5.91
N GLY A 455 18.19 9.85 6.18
CA GLY A 455 17.64 11.17 6.47
C GLY A 455 18.17 11.75 7.78
N ALA A 456 18.11 10.98 8.86
CA ALA A 456 18.62 11.39 10.16
C ALA A 456 20.14 11.64 10.13
N SER A 457 20.90 10.80 9.41
CA SER A 457 22.35 11.01 9.22
C SER A 457 22.65 12.30 8.46
N TYR A 458 21.89 12.60 7.40
CA TYR A 458 22.05 13.87 6.68
C TYR A 458 21.70 15.08 7.55
N ALA A 459 20.60 15.01 8.31
CA ALA A 459 20.23 16.05 9.24
C ALA A 459 21.30 16.27 10.32
N ARG A 460 21.92 15.19 10.83
CA ARG A 460 22.97 15.24 11.85
C ARG A 460 24.24 15.88 11.31
N ALA A 461 24.60 15.57 10.06
CA ALA A 461 25.72 16.20 9.36
C ALA A 461 25.53 17.73 9.25
N ARG A 462 24.28 18.18 9.05
CA ARG A 462 23.97 19.61 8.89
C ARG A 462 24.19 20.45 10.14
N LEU A 463 24.29 19.83 11.32
CA LEU A 463 24.65 20.52 12.57
C LEU A 463 26.14 20.81 12.68
N GLU A 464 26.97 20.10 11.90
CA GLU A 464 28.42 20.22 11.95
C GLU A 464 28.94 21.30 10.98
N PRO A 465 30.09 21.96 11.28
CA PRO A 465 30.73 22.90 10.36
C PRO A 465 31.03 22.29 8.99
N VAL A 466 30.92 23.08 7.92
CA VAL A 466 31.04 22.59 6.53
C VAL A 466 32.34 21.83 6.27
N ALA A 467 33.45 22.27 6.85
CA ALA A 467 34.78 21.68 6.63
C ALA A 467 35.18 20.61 7.67
N SER A 468 34.28 20.17 8.56
CA SER A 468 34.62 19.22 9.62
C SER A 468 34.59 17.76 9.17
N GLU A 469 35.46 16.93 9.76
CA GLU A 469 35.48 15.47 9.50
C GLU A 469 34.23 14.78 10.05
N GLU A 470 33.64 15.32 11.12
CA GLU A 470 32.38 14.84 11.71
C GLU A 470 31.25 14.98 10.69
N ARG A 471 31.16 16.11 9.99
CA ARG A 471 30.18 16.32 8.91
C ARG A 471 30.36 15.29 7.80
N LEU A 472 31.60 15.12 7.34
CA LEU A 472 31.93 14.15 6.29
C LEU A 472 31.58 12.71 6.69
N THR A 473 31.78 12.36 7.96
CA THR A 473 31.43 11.04 8.50
C THR A 473 29.92 10.78 8.40
N TYR A 474 29.09 11.71 8.84
CA TYR A 474 27.63 11.59 8.74
C TYR A 474 27.11 11.68 7.30
N LEU A 475 27.73 12.48 6.43
CA LEU A 475 27.40 12.49 5.00
C LEU A 475 27.69 11.14 4.33
N ARG A 476 28.84 10.52 4.62
CA ARG A 476 29.18 9.17 4.12
C ARG A 476 28.18 8.13 4.63
N LYS A 477 27.77 8.22 5.91
CA LYS A 477 26.73 7.35 6.50
C LYS A 477 25.38 7.51 5.79
N SER A 478 24.97 8.75 5.49
CA SER A 478 23.75 9.05 4.74
C SER A 478 23.78 8.46 3.32
N ILE A 479 24.89 8.67 2.59
CA ILE A 479 25.08 8.13 1.23
C ILE A 479 25.03 6.59 1.25
N ALA A 480 25.73 5.96 2.19
CA ALA A 480 25.74 4.51 2.33
C ALA A 480 24.34 3.94 2.60
N ALA A 481 23.56 4.58 3.48
CA ALA A 481 22.19 4.17 3.75
C ALA A 481 21.30 4.26 2.49
N TYR A 482 21.27 5.40 1.80
CA TYR A 482 20.43 5.53 0.60
C TYR A 482 20.88 4.63 -0.55
N ARG A 483 22.19 4.36 -0.70
CA ARG A 483 22.66 3.35 -1.66
C ARG A 483 22.21 1.94 -1.30
N ARG A 484 22.15 1.59 -0.02
CA ARG A 484 21.55 0.32 0.45
C ARG A 484 20.07 0.24 0.09
N THR A 485 19.32 1.33 0.21
CA THR A 485 17.93 1.37 -0.29
C THR A 485 17.89 1.11 -1.80
N LEU A 486 18.70 1.80 -2.60
CA LEU A 486 18.70 1.62 -4.06
C LEU A 486 19.19 0.23 -4.52
N ALA A 487 19.93 -0.49 -3.68
CA ALA A 487 20.28 -1.89 -3.94
C ALA A 487 19.08 -2.85 -3.76
N ILE A 488 18.05 -2.44 -3.03
CA ILE A 488 16.81 -3.19 -2.79
C ILE A 488 15.70 -2.72 -3.75
N ASP A 489 15.56 -1.40 -3.91
CA ASP A 489 14.55 -0.73 -4.72
C ASP A 489 15.20 0.40 -5.51
N THR A 490 15.61 0.10 -6.74
CA THR A 490 16.38 0.99 -7.63
C THR A 490 15.65 2.28 -8.01
N GLU A 491 14.35 2.31 -7.83
CA GLU A 491 13.44 3.40 -8.20
C GLU A 491 12.87 4.13 -6.98
N ASN A 492 13.49 3.94 -5.80
CA ASN A 492 13.03 4.55 -4.57
C ASN A 492 13.19 6.07 -4.60
N VAL A 493 12.05 6.78 -4.67
CA VAL A 493 11.99 8.23 -4.84
C VAL A 493 12.68 8.99 -3.70
N ALA A 494 12.56 8.49 -2.47
CA ALA A 494 13.16 9.11 -1.28
C ALA A 494 14.69 8.95 -1.26
N ALA A 495 15.20 7.78 -1.64
CA ALA A 495 16.65 7.55 -1.70
C ALA A 495 17.32 8.39 -2.80
N HIS A 496 16.71 8.52 -3.99
CA HIS A 496 17.21 9.44 -5.03
C HIS A 496 17.20 10.89 -4.56
N TYR A 497 16.17 11.33 -3.85
CA TYR A 497 16.15 12.67 -3.26
C TYR A 497 17.29 12.86 -2.25
N GLY A 498 17.42 11.93 -1.30
CA GLY A 498 18.44 11.95 -0.26
C GLY A 498 19.87 11.95 -0.79
N LEU A 499 20.19 11.09 -1.77
CA LEU A 499 21.49 11.09 -2.45
C LEU A 499 21.73 12.40 -3.23
N GLY A 500 20.69 12.93 -3.87
CA GLY A 500 20.77 14.22 -4.55
C GLY A 500 21.09 15.39 -3.61
N LEU A 501 20.67 15.31 -2.33
CA LEU A 501 21.06 16.28 -1.30
C LEU A 501 22.47 16.01 -0.77
N ALA A 502 22.80 14.75 -0.43
CA ALA A 502 24.07 14.40 0.17
C ALA A 502 25.26 14.64 -0.78
N TYR A 503 25.14 14.35 -2.07
CA TYR A 503 26.15 14.70 -3.07
C TYR A 503 26.21 16.21 -3.38
N ALA A 504 25.14 16.95 -3.10
CA ALA A 504 25.11 18.40 -3.28
C ALA A 504 25.66 19.20 -2.09
N ASP A 505 26.08 18.53 -1.02
CA ASP A 505 26.53 19.19 0.20
C ASP A 505 27.78 20.05 -0.05
N PRO A 506 27.86 21.28 0.49
CA PRO A 506 29.00 22.17 0.28
C PRO A 506 30.32 21.62 0.83
N SER A 507 30.31 20.60 1.69
CA SER A 507 31.52 19.92 2.16
C SER A 507 32.35 19.29 1.04
N TRP A 508 31.75 19.03 -0.12
CA TRP A 508 32.46 18.52 -1.29
C TRP A 508 33.08 19.62 -2.17
N ASN A 509 32.74 20.89 -1.94
CA ASN A 509 33.12 21.98 -2.84
C ASN A 509 34.63 22.18 -2.90
N VAL A 510 35.12 22.51 -4.10
CA VAL A 510 36.48 22.97 -4.35
C VAL A 510 36.46 24.35 -4.99
N ALA A 511 37.53 25.13 -4.81
CA ALA A 511 37.64 26.45 -5.43
C ALA A 511 37.57 26.33 -6.97
N PRO A 512 36.80 27.18 -7.68
CA PRO A 512 36.67 27.10 -9.13
C PRO A 512 38.00 27.12 -9.89
N ALA A 513 39.01 27.82 -9.37
CA ALA A 513 40.35 27.88 -9.97
C ALA A 513 41.08 26.52 -9.99
N ASN A 514 40.68 25.58 -9.14
CA ASN A 514 41.28 24.24 -9.04
C ASN A 514 40.60 23.22 -9.96
N LEU A 515 39.46 23.57 -10.55
CA LEU A 515 38.73 22.68 -11.45
C LEU A 515 39.33 22.70 -12.86
N PRO A 516 39.47 21.53 -13.52
CA PRO A 516 39.74 21.52 -14.95
C PRO A 516 38.53 22.06 -15.72
N LYS A 517 38.76 22.48 -16.97
CA LYS A 517 37.65 22.77 -17.88
C LYS A 517 36.86 21.48 -18.13
N ALA A 518 35.53 21.60 -18.18
CA ALA A 518 34.67 20.50 -18.57
C ALA A 518 35.03 20.00 -19.98
N GLU A 519 34.91 18.68 -20.18
CA GLU A 519 34.96 18.10 -21.52
C GLU A 519 33.83 18.69 -22.37
N GLN A 520 34.18 19.30 -23.51
CA GLN A 520 33.21 19.93 -24.40
C GLN A 520 32.25 18.88 -25.00
N GLU A 521 31.01 19.30 -25.27
CA GLU A 521 30.04 18.52 -26.05
C GLU A 521 30.61 18.22 -27.44
N SER A 522 30.41 17.00 -27.96
CA SER A 522 30.71 16.71 -29.36
C SER A 522 29.59 17.27 -30.25
N GLU A 523 29.93 17.93 -31.37
CA GLU A 523 28.98 18.53 -32.34
C GLU A 523 28.14 17.51 -33.15
N LYS A 524 27.78 16.36 -32.56
CA LYS A 524 27.04 15.30 -33.26
C LYS A 524 25.51 15.40 -33.08
N PRO A 525 24.69 14.81 -33.97
CA PRO A 525 23.24 15.05 -34.01
C PRO A 525 22.46 14.57 -32.78
N ALA A 526 21.37 15.29 -32.47
CA ALA A 526 20.58 15.22 -31.23
C ALA A 526 19.75 13.94 -30.97
N SER A 527 19.97 12.83 -31.70
CA SER A 527 19.51 11.50 -31.29
C SER A 527 20.39 10.89 -30.17
N GLU A 528 21.48 11.57 -29.80
CA GLU A 528 22.66 10.98 -29.17
C GLU A 528 22.89 11.35 -27.68
N ILE A 529 22.03 12.14 -27.01
CA ILE A 529 22.34 12.56 -25.61
C ILE A 529 22.41 11.38 -24.63
N THR A 530 21.60 10.34 -24.84
CA THR A 530 21.63 9.10 -24.06
C THR A 530 22.95 8.37 -24.28
N ASP A 531 23.35 8.17 -25.54
CA ASP A 531 24.59 7.51 -25.92
C ASP A 531 25.82 8.29 -25.48
N GLU A 532 25.76 9.62 -25.53
CA GLU A 532 26.78 10.52 -25.02
C GLU A 532 26.95 10.34 -23.51
N ILE A 533 25.85 10.32 -22.74
CA ILE A 533 25.89 10.07 -21.29
C ILE A 533 26.51 8.71 -21.00
N LEU A 534 26.12 7.65 -21.73
CA LEU A 534 26.69 6.31 -21.58
C LEU A 534 28.20 6.29 -21.87
N ALA A 535 28.63 6.85 -22.99
CA ALA A 535 30.03 6.88 -23.37
C ALA A 535 30.89 7.73 -22.42
N LYS A 536 30.38 8.88 -21.97
CA LYS A 536 31.04 9.72 -20.95
C LYS A 536 31.10 9.01 -19.60
N THR A 537 30.09 8.24 -19.24
CA THR A 537 30.05 7.45 -17.99
C THR A 537 31.15 6.39 -18.01
N GLU A 538 31.23 5.58 -19.07
CA GLU A 538 32.27 4.56 -19.23
C GLU A 538 33.68 5.18 -19.14
N ARG A 539 33.93 6.26 -19.90
CA ARG A 539 35.22 6.98 -19.84
C ARG A 539 35.52 7.49 -18.45
N THR A 540 34.56 8.09 -17.76
CA THR A 540 34.74 8.62 -16.40
C THR A 540 34.99 7.51 -15.37
N ALA A 541 34.44 6.32 -15.59
CA ALA A 541 34.56 5.17 -14.69
C ALA A 541 35.90 4.43 -14.81
N GLN A 542 36.66 4.63 -15.90
CA GLN A 542 37.92 3.94 -16.14
C GLN A 542 38.91 4.10 -14.97
N ALA A 543 39.58 3.00 -14.61
CA ALA A 543 40.58 3.01 -13.54
C ALA A 543 41.92 3.62 -14.00
N SER A 544 42.21 3.61 -15.31
CA SER A 544 43.47 4.03 -15.91
C SER A 544 43.63 5.54 -16.06
N ILE A 545 42.54 6.31 -15.97
CA ILE A 545 42.59 7.77 -16.19
C ILE A 545 43.08 8.52 -14.94
N SER A 546 43.74 9.66 -15.15
CA SER A 546 44.15 10.54 -14.06
C SER A 546 42.97 11.22 -13.37
N ALA A 547 43.12 11.59 -12.10
CA ALA A 547 42.11 12.33 -11.33
C ALA A 547 41.66 13.62 -12.03
N ARG A 548 42.61 14.37 -12.61
CA ARG A 548 42.30 15.58 -13.38
C ARG A 548 41.44 15.30 -14.62
N SER A 549 41.71 14.22 -15.34
CA SER A 549 40.91 13.82 -16.51
C SER A 549 39.53 13.33 -16.08
N ARG A 550 39.46 12.54 -15.01
CA ARG A 550 38.20 12.10 -14.39
C ARG A 550 37.34 13.30 -13.99
N ALA A 551 37.93 14.32 -13.38
CA ALA A 551 37.25 15.55 -13.01
C ALA A 551 36.68 16.28 -14.24
N ALA A 552 37.46 16.43 -15.32
CA ALA A 552 37.00 17.05 -16.56
C ALA A 552 35.83 16.30 -17.21
N HIS A 553 35.94 14.97 -17.32
CA HIS A 553 34.88 14.11 -17.88
C HIS A 553 33.60 14.16 -17.02
N ALA A 554 33.72 14.09 -15.69
CA ALA A 554 32.58 14.12 -14.78
C ALA A 554 31.83 15.47 -14.82
N LEU A 555 32.55 16.60 -14.97
CA LEU A 555 31.91 17.90 -15.17
C LEU A 555 31.13 17.96 -16.49
N GLY A 556 31.73 17.52 -17.60
CA GLY A 556 31.04 17.45 -18.90
C GLY A 556 29.86 16.49 -18.92
N LEU A 557 29.94 15.40 -18.14
CA LEU A 557 28.82 14.47 -17.92
C LEU A 557 27.68 15.12 -17.13
N ALA A 558 27.99 15.89 -16.08
CA ALA A 558 26.99 16.61 -15.31
C ALA A 558 26.20 17.62 -16.17
N GLU A 559 26.88 18.31 -17.10
CA GLU A 559 26.25 19.18 -18.10
C GLU A 559 25.33 18.37 -19.04
N SER A 560 25.79 17.22 -19.53
CA SER A 560 25.01 16.34 -20.42
C SER A 560 23.72 15.85 -19.73
N ILE A 561 23.82 15.44 -18.46
CA ILE A 561 22.66 15.04 -17.63
C ILE A 561 21.68 16.22 -17.46
N ALA A 562 22.17 17.44 -17.24
CA ALA A 562 21.32 18.62 -17.11
C ALA A 562 20.56 18.98 -18.40
N GLN A 563 21.09 18.58 -19.56
CA GLN A 563 20.41 18.75 -20.86
C GLN A 563 19.41 17.63 -21.17
N LEU A 564 19.57 16.44 -20.59
CA LEU A 564 18.72 15.27 -20.87
C LEU A 564 17.22 15.56 -20.77
N VAL A 565 16.78 16.25 -19.72
CA VAL A 565 15.35 16.56 -19.51
C VAL A 565 14.80 17.61 -20.47
N LYS A 566 15.67 18.42 -21.08
CA LYS A 566 15.31 19.46 -22.05
C LYS A 566 15.21 18.90 -23.48
N ARG A 567 15.80 17.72 -23.73
CA ARG A 567 15.70 17.04 -25.03
C ARG A 567 14.36 16.30 -25.15
N PRO A 568 13.85 16.11 -26.39
CA PRO A 568 12.67 15.29 -26.64
C PRO A 568 12.82 13.89 -26.05
N ARG A 569 11.71 13.29 -25.62
CA ARG A 569 11.71 11.89 -25.18
C ARG A 569 12.03 10.97 -26.37
N PRO A 570 12.91 9.97 -26.21
CA PRO A 570 13.06 8.91 -27.20
C PRO A 570 11.71 8.17 -27.39
N GLU A 571 11.38 7.81 -28.62
CA GLU A 571 10.12 7.11 -28.93
C GLU A 571 10.06 5.71 -28.31
N PHE A 572 11.17 4.96 -28.43
CA PHE A 572 11.31 3.58 -27.93
C PHE A 572 12.35 3.43 -26.80
N GLY A 573 13.07 4.50 -26.47
CA GLY A 573 14.13 4.51 -25.46
C GLY A 573 13.69 5.10 -24.12
N SER A 574 14.49 4.88 -23.09
CA SER A 574 14.24 5.35 -21.73
C SER A 574 15.26 6.41 -21.33
N ARG A 575 14.80 7.53 -20.77
CA ARG A 575 15.69 8.53 -20.15
C ARG A 575 16.19 8.11 -18.77
N LEU A 576 15.72 6.98 -18.22
CA LEU A 576 16.19 6.44 -16.95
C LEU A 576 17.45 5.61 -17.12
N ASP A 577 17.53 4.83 -18.19
CA ASP A 577 18.61 3.87 -18.45
C ASP A 577 20.00 4.51 -18.39
N PRO A 578 20.28 5.64 -19.08
CA PRO A 578 21.59 6.29 -18.96
C PRO A 578 21.87 6.80 -17.54
N LEU A 579 20.84 7.18 -16.78
CA LEU A 579 21.00 7.63 -15.39
C LEU A 579 21.30 6.47 -14.44
N PHE A 580 20.69 5.29 -14.67
CA PHE A 580 21.03 4.07 -13.94
C PHE A 580 22.50 3.70 -14.15
N GLU A 581 22.98 3.76 -15.39
CA GLU A 581 24.40 3.50 -15.72
C GLU A 581 25.34 4.49 -15.03
N VAL A 582 25.03 5.80 -15.06
CA VAL A 582 25.80 6.82 -14.32
C VAL A 582 25.91 6.45 -12.84
N ILE A 583 24.78 6.11 -12.21
CA ILE A 583 24.71 5.82 -10.76
C ILE A 583 25.50 4.54 -10.44
N GLN A 584 25.28 3.47 -11.19
CA GLN A 584 25.91 2.17 -10.94
C GLN A 584 27.43 2.20 -11.15
N GLN A 585 27.90 2.88 -12.20
CA GLN A 585 29.32 2.92 -12.53
C GLN A 585 30.08 3.96 -11.70
N LEU A 586 29.52 5.16 -11.48
CA LEU A 586 30.26 6.24 -10.82
C LEU A 586 30.15 6.21 -9.29
N GLY A 587 29.11 5.61 -8.72
CA GLY A 587 28.97 5.48 -7.27
C GLY A 587 30.20 4.82 -6.60
N PRO A 588 30.64 3.61 -7.03
CA PRO A 588 31.84 2.97 -6.49
C PRO A 588 33.14 3.72 -6.79
N VAL A 589 33.19 4.46 -7.89
CA VAL A 589 34.35 5.30 -8.26
C VAL A 589 34.49 6.47 -7.29
N TRP A 590 33.38 7.15 -7.00
CA TRP A 590 33.33 8.26 -6.04
C TRP A 590 33.79 7.84 -4.63
N GLU A 591 33.43 6.63 -4.18
CA GLU A 591 33.84 6.11 -2.87
C GLU A 591 35.35 5.95 -2.74
N ARG A 592 36.01 5.51 -3.82
CA ARG A 592 37.46 5.27 -3.84
C ARG A 592 38.28 6.51 -4.21
N GLU A 593 37.66 7.51 -4.82
CA GLU A 593 38.35 8.73 -5.26
C GLU A 593 38.84 9.56 -4.07
N THR A 594 40.13 9.88 -4.03
CA THR A 594 40.77 10.64 -2.95
C THR A 594 41.12 12.06 -3.35
N ASP A 595 41.22 12.34 -4.66
CA ASP A 595 41.45 13.70 -5.15
C ASP A 595 40.20 14.57 -4.92
N PRO A 596 40.30 15.72 -4.22
CA PRO A 596 39.15 16.56 -3.91
C PRO A 596 38.42 17.08 -5.15
N SER A 597 39.15 17.43 -6.22
CA SER A 597 38.57 17.99 -7.44
C SER A 597 37.81 16.93 -8.24
N ALA A 598 38.39 15.74 -8.38
CA ALA A 598 37.73 14.59 -9.00
C ALA A 598 36.52 14.14 -8.20
N ARG A 599 36.62 14.07 -6.86
CA ARG A 599 35.49 13.72 -5.99
C ARG A 599 34.35 14.73 -6.11
N PHE A 600 34.64 16.03 -6.12
CA PHE A 600 33.63 17.08 -6.34
C PHE A 600 32.95 16.95 -7.71
N ALA A 601 33.72 16.73 -8.77
CA ALA A 601 33.19 16.61 -10.12
C ALA A 601 32.29 15.36 -10.26
N LEU A 602 32.71 14.23 -9.69
CA LEU A 602 31.88 13.01 -9.60
C LEU A 602 30.60 13.27 -8.78
N SER A 603 30.69 13.97 -7.64
CA SER A 603 29.51 14.38 -6.87
C SER A 603 28.54 15.21 -7.72
N SER A 604 29.04 16.08 -8.59
CA SER A 604 28.21 16.91 -9.47
C SER A 604 27.42 16.08 -10.50
N ALA A 605 28.06 15.07 -11.12
CA ALA A 605 27.40 14.13 -12.02
C ALA A 605 26.37 13.27 -11.28
N LEU A 606 26.75 12.66 -10.15
CA LEU A 606 25.88 11.81 -9.33
C LEU A 606 24.67 12.58 -8.78
N LYS A 607 24.88 13.80 -8.27
CA LYS A 607 23.80 14.73 -7.88
C LYS A 607 22.85 14.97 -9.04
N GLY A 608 23.37 15.28 -10.23
CA GLY A 608 22.57 15.50 -11.43
C GLY A 608 21.71 14.28 -11.77
N ALA A 609 22.31 13.09 -11.75
CA ALA A 609 21.61 11.84 -12.04
C ALA A 609 20.52 11.55 -11.01
N HIS A 610 20.84 11.58 -9.70
CA HIS A 610 19.87 11.31 -8.65
C HIS A 610 18.73 12.34 -8.61
N LYS A 611 19.00 13.64 -8.80
CA LYS A 611 17.95 14.67 -8.90
C LYS A 611 17.04 14.43 -10.11
N THR A 612 17.60 14.06 -11.25
CA THR A 612 16.83 13.76 -12.46
C THR A 612 15.98 12.50 -12.27
N MET A 613 16.55 11.44 -11.69
CA MET A 613 15.82 10.22 -11.34
C MET A 613 14.65 10.52 -10.40
N HIS A 614 14.89 11.28 -9.32
CA HIS A 614 13.82 11.70 -8.41
C HIS A 614 12.68 12.42 -9.15
N GLN A 615 13.00 13.35 -10.06
CA GLN A 615 12.00 14.09 -10.85
C GLN A 615 11.20 13.19 -11.80
N LEU A 616 11.85 12.21 -12.43
CA LEU A 616 11.19 11.28 -13.37
C LEU A 616 10.32 10.25 -12.63
N LEU A 617 10.78 9.78 -11.47
CA LEU A 617 10.11 8.73 -10.69
C LEU A 617 8.98 9.24 -9.80
N LYS A 618 9.05 10.48 -9.29
CA LYS A 618 8.02 11.02 -8.40
C LYS A 618 6.63 11.08 -9.07
N PRO A 619 5.53 10.98 -8.30
CA PRO A 619 4.18 11.21 -8.82
C PRO A 619 4.02 12.61 -9.44
N ASP A 620 3.11 12.73 -10.40
CA ASP A 620 2.75 14.00 -11.04
C ASP A 620 1.41 14.47 -10.48
N GLU A 621 1.52 15.32 -9.45
CA GLU A 621 0.40 15.79 -8.66
C GLU A 621 -0.51 16.75 -9.43
N THR A 622 0.01 17.38 -10.50
CA THR A 622 -0.80 18.27 -11.36
C THR A 622 -1.74 17.47 -12.24
N ALA A 623 -1.23 16.43 -12.89
CA ALA A 623 -2.03 15.48 -13.64
C ALA A 623 -3.06 14.77 -12.76
N GLU A 624 -2.65 14.35 -11.56
CA GLU A 624 -3.52 13.74 -10.55
C GLU A 624 -4.69 14.66 -10.22
N GLY A 625 -4.43 15.91 -9.81
CA GLY A 625 -5.46 16.87 -9.45
C GLY A 625 -6.46 17.15 -10.58
N LEU A 626 -5.99 17.28 -11.82
CA LEU A 626 -6.86 17.55 -12.98
C LEU A 626 -7.77 16.35 -13.31
N ALA A 627 -7.20 15.15 -13.44
CA ALA A 627 -7.97 13.96 -13.79
C ALA A 627 -8.98 13.59 -12.68
N VAL A 628 -8.59 13.73 -11.40
CA VAL A 628 -9.47 13.56 -10.26
C VAL A 628 -10.66 14.53 -10.33
N ALA A 629 -10.42 15.81 -10.60
CA ALA A 629 -11.48 16.81 -10.69
C ALA A 629 -12.50 16.45 -11.80
N ILE A 630 -12.01 16.01 -12.97
CA ILE A 630 -12.87 15.60 -14.10
C ILE A 630 -13.67 14.34 -13.74
N ALA A 631 -13.02 13.32 -13.16
CA ALA A 631 -13.67 12.07 -12.80
C ALA A 631 -14.81 12.27 -11.80
N ARG A 632 -14.58 13.12 -10.78
CA ARG A 632 -15.57 13.48 -9.77
C ARG A 632 -16.76 14.23 -10.36
N GLN A 633 -16.55 15.08 -11.37
CA GLN A 633 -17.65 15.75 -12.07
C GLN A 633 -18.47 14.78 -12.95
N ASN A 634 -17.83 13.78 -13.54
CA ASN A 634 -18.45 12.87 -14.49
C ASN A 634 -19.25 11.73 -13.83
N SER A 635 -18.95 11.38 -12.58
CA SER A 635 -19.63 10.29 -11.87
C SER A 635 -19.86 10.63 -10.41
N THR A 636 -21.13 10.76 -10.04
CA THR A 636 -21.58 11.00 -8.65
C THR A 636 -21.20 9.86 -7.72
N ALA A 637 -21.20 8.63 -8.20
CA ALA A 637 -20.75 7.47 -7.42
C ALA A 637 -19.24 7.51 -7.17
N ALA A 638 -18.45 7.87 -8.18
CA ALA A 638 -17.02 8.01 -8.06
C ALA A 638 -16.65 9.19 -7.15
N ASP A 639 -17.37 10.32 -7.25
CA ASP A 639 -17.22 11.47 -6.35
C ASP A 639 -17.53 11.10 -4.90
N GLN A 640 -18.63 10.40 -4.63
CA GLN A 640 -18.93 9.91 -3.28
C GLN A 640 -17.81 8.99 -2.77
N ASN A 641 -17.38 8.03 -3.58
CA ASN A 641 -16.39 7.04 -3.18
C ASN A 641 -14.97 7.62 -3.01
N ALA A 642 -14.68 8.78 -3.59
CA ALA A 642 -13.42 9.49 -3.47
C ALA A 642 -13.37 10.46 -2.27
N GLN A 643 -14.46 10.63 -1.51
CA GLN A 643 -14.43 11.45 -0.30
C GLN A 643 -13.52 10.82 0.76
N SER A 644 -12.94 11.66 1.61
CA SER A 644 -12.06 11.22 2.69
C SER A 644 -12.75 10.37 3.75
N ILE A 645 -14.06 10.56 3.93
CA ILE A 645 -14.95 9.69 4.70
C ILE A 645 -16.19 9.44 3.86
N VAL A 646 -16.56 8.16 3.72
CA VAL A 646 -17.70 7.75 2.90
C VAL A 646 -18.72 7.02 3.78
N ILE A 647 -19.94 7.53 3.86
CA ILE A 647 -21.07 6.84 4.48
C ILE A 647 -21.92 6.21 3.37
N HIS A 648 -21.92 4.89 3.30
CA HIS A 648 -22.69 4.12 2.32
C HIS A 648 -24.13 3.96 2.81
N SER A 649 -25.07 4.67 2.19
CA SER A 649 -26.50 4.58 2.57
C SER A 649 -27.08 3.22 2.22
N LEU A 650 -27.80 2.60 3.16
CA LEU A 650 -28.60 1.39 2.91
C LEU A 650 -29.95 1.67 2.25
N HIS A 651 -30.33 2.95 2.13
CA HIS A 651 -31.67 3.40 1.75
C HIS A 651 -31.70 4.10 0.40
N ARG A 652 -30.76 3.75 -0.50
CA ARG A 652 -30.74 4.31 -1.85
C ARG A 652 -31.96 3.80 -2.63
N VAL A 653 -32.69 4.73 -3.23
CA VAL A 653 -33.82 4.45 -4.12
C VAL A 653 -33.25 3.75 -5.36
N GLU A 654 -33.77 2.56 -5.69
CA GLU A 654 -33.24 1.59 -6.67
C GLU A 654 -32.28 0.53 -6.11
N VAL A 655 -32.73 -0.23 -5.10
CA VAL A 655 -32.31 -1.63 -4.97
C VAL A 655 -33.21 -2.44 -5.92
N PRO A 656 -32.66 -3.30 -6.80
CA PRO A 656 -33.44 -4.13 -7.72
C PRO A 656 -34.55 -4.85 -6.95
N ARG A 657 -35.78 -4.67 -7.43
CA ARG A 657 -36.99 -5.22 -6.82
C ARG A 657 -36.85 -6.74 -6.68
N LEU A 658 -36.86 -7.24 -5.45
CA LEU A 658 -37.30 -8.60 -5.17
C LEU A 658 -38.79 -8.51 -4.79
N ASP A 659 -39.61 -9.00 -5.72
CA ASP A 659 -41.06 -9.26 -5.71
C ASP A 659 -42.03 -8.17 -5.20
N PRO A 660 -42.86 -7.55 -6.08
CA PRO A 660 -43.96 -6.67 -5.67
C PRO A 660 -45.21 -7.49 -5.34
N GLY A 661 -45.19 -8.21 -4.22
CA GLY A 661 -46.40 -8.63 -3.52
C GLY A 661 -46.79 -7.55 -2.51
N ASN A 662 -47.65 -6.62 -2.93
CA ASN A 662 -48.18 -5.46 -2.20
C ASN A 662 -47.22 -4.29 -1.97
N LEU A 663 -47.56 -3.15 -2.58
CA LEU A 663 -47.86 -1.89 -1.89
C LEU A 663 -48.14 -0.80 -2.94
N THR A 664 -49.42 -0.55 -3.19
CA THR A 664 -49.90 0.74 -3.67
C THR A 664 -49.89 1.74 -2.52
N ASP A 665 -49.64 2.99 -2.87
CA ASP A 665 -49.74 4.22 -2.07
C ASP A 665 -48.61 4.51 -1.08
N GLN A 666 -47.65 5.33 -1.53
CA GLN A 666 -47.37 6.63 -0.89
C GLN A 666 -46.55 7.56 -1.81
N LYS A 667 -47.02 8.81 -1.93
CA LYS A 667 -46.41 9.90 -2.72
C LYS A 667 -45.05 10.33 -2.15
N PRO A 668 -44.13 10.86 -2.98
CA PRO A 668 -42.80 11.28 -2.56
C PRO A 668 -42.86 12.60 -1.79
N SER A 669 -42.31 12.61 -0.58
CA SER A 669 -42.03 13.79 0.22
C SER A 669 -40.63 14.33 -0.12
N ALA A 670 -40.55 15.65 -0.29
CA ALA A 670 -39.43 16.40 -0.82
C ALA A 670 -38.15 16.34 0.02
N SER A 671 -36.99 16.30 -0.65
CA SER A 671 -35.70 16.70 -0.11
C SER A 671 -35.69 18.20 0.24
N PRO A 672 -34.93 18.59 1.27
CA PRO A 672 -33.72 19.37 1.02
C PRO A 672 -32.55 18.82 1.86
N ILE A 673 -31.30 18.90 1.45
CA ILE A 673 -30.46 20.10 1.63
C ILE A 673 -29.27 19.95 0.68
N ARG A 674 -29.15 20.90 -0.26
CA ARG A 674 -27.88 21.31 -0.85
C ARG A 674 -27.30 22.36 0.08
N THR A 675 -26.13 22.13 0.64
CA THR A 675 -25.26 23.22 1.08
C THR A 675 -24.28 23.51 -0.05
N LYS A 676 -24.25 24.78 -0.47
CA LYS A 676 -23.18 25.41 -1.25
C LYS A 676 -23.12 26.88 -0.84
N PRO A 677 -21.98 27.56 -1.01
CA PRO A 677 -20.60 27.10 -0.84
C PRO A 677 -20.08 27.39 0.57
#